data_AF-A0A016SUF2-F1
#
_entry.id   AF-A0A016SUF2-F1
#
_cell.length_a   1.000
_cell.length_b   1.000
_cell.length_c   1.000
_cell.angle_alpha   90.00
_cell.angle_beta   90.00
_cell.angle_gamma   90.00
#
_symmetry.space_group_name_H-M   'P 1'
#
loop_
_entity.id
_entity.type
_entity.pdbx_description
1 polymer ?
#
loop_
_entity_poly.entity_id
_entity_poly.type
_entity_poly.pdbx_seq_one_letter_code
_entity_poly.pdbx_strand_id
1 'polypeptide(L)'
;MATKRAQAGLANAAKTTFGDEELKQHVYRKCLQALIYPISCTTPHNFQTTNFQTPTWCYECEGLLWGLARQGLRCTECGVKVHEKCRELLSADCLQRAAEKSSKHGEGERIQSLVAVIRDRMKIQEKNKPEIFETIRTVFGVDERTQQETLKQIKTSILEGSSKWSAKITLTVICAQGLIAKDKTGKSDPYVTAQVGKVKRRTRTIHQELNPVWNEKFYFECHNSTDRIKVRVWDEDNDLKSKLRQKLTRESDDFLGQTVIEVRTLSGEMDVWYNLEKRTDKSAVSGAIRLHISVEIKGEEKLASYHVQYTCLHEHLFQAMCIENDEVRLPDAKGEDSWKVYFDDVGQEIVEEFAMRYGIESIYQAMTHFACLCTKYMCVGVPAVLSTLLANINAFYAHTTATSAVSASDRFAASNFGKERFVKLLDQLHNSLRIDLSMYRKYFPSSSPAKLQDLKSTVDLLTSITFFRMKVLELASPPRASNVVSECAKACMQSTYQLLFDSCCEQGAPSSESVKFWFDFLDYMMRVIEDDRTVYGPSLNQFPQELNVGHLSAGTLWTLYKMDLKMALEEHATTKKCPTPEYMNLYFKVKGFYFKYVSDLPQYKQSIPEFPAWFIPFVMDWLNENDEHSMDILRNAYNRDKADNFPQTSDHTRFSNSVVDVFTQLNEALKLLKQMDCPNPVVYADMMKRFSKTLNKVLLAYADMVHKDFPKFSSNEKLACILMNNVQQLRVQLEKIYETMGGSELDPACSQVLTNLQKKLNSVLDKLSGQFVTTLEPMIHEQTNKLGALLSKIKGPQLQKTQVAAEVDAVLEPLMDLLEGSLQRYFQQCEKTVLKYILKELWRITIVSMEKMVVLPPLADKTLLKQLPNAKIQDVTKLMSTNIQNIKGMSSVKEMMDMARECERSLTPKQCTVLDAALDAIKECFHAGGQGLKKSFFEKSPELQSLKYALSLYTQTTEQLIKTFITSQKQQDLPSQEQPVGEVSVQVDLFSHPGTGEQKVTVKILAANDLRWQTSSVFKPFVEVHLVGPHLSDKKRKMATKSKPGNWAPKFNETFHFFLGNEGEPEHYELMFQVKDYCFAREDRIVGVGVLQLANVVEQGSCAMWVQLGQRLHIDETGLILLRILSQRQTDEVWCCRFFLTDIYSLIYFCLKGVPSKSDEHF
;
A
#
# COMPACT_ATOMS: atom_id res chain seq x y z
N MET A 1 -14.32 26.99 -29.24
CA MET A 1 -14.46 28.47 -29.19
C MET A 1 -13.19 29.16 -28.70
N ALA A 2 -12.51 28.67 -27.65
CA ALA A 2 -11.27 29.24 -27.13
C ALA A 2 -10.14 29.36 -28.18
N THR A 3 -9.87 28.30 -28.95
CA THR A 3 -8.88 28.32 -30.05
C THR A 3 -9.21 29.38 -31.11
N LYS A 4 -10.47 29.46 -31.57
CA LYS A 4 -10.90 30.49 -32.54
C LYS A 4 -10.73 31.91 -31.99
N ARG A 5 -10.99 32.12 -30.69
CA ARG A 5 -10.82 33.42 -30.02
C ARG A 5 -9.33 33.78 -29.84
N ALA A 6 -8.48 32.80 -29.53
CA ALA A 6 -7.04 32.98 -29.42
C ALA A 6 -6.41 33.29 -30.80
N GLN A 7 -6.80 32.55 -31.84
CA GLN A 7 -6.43 32.80 -33.23
C GLN A 7 -6.87 34.19 -33.71
N ALA A 8 -8.08 34.62 -33.36
CA ALA A 8 -8.55 35.98 -33.67
C ALA A 8 -7.74 37.07 -32.93
N GLY A 9 -7.38 36.83 -31.66
CA GLY A 9 -6.51 37.73 -30.90
C GLY A 9 -5.12 37.87 -31.53
N LEU A 10 -4.53 36.75 -31.94
CA LEU A 10 -3.22 36.70 -32.58
C LEU A 10 -3.23 37.35 -33.97
N ALA A 11 -4.29 37.13 -34.75
CA ALA A 11 -4.51 37.80 -36.03
C ALA A 11 -4.60 39.32 -35.85
N ASN A 12 -5.30 39.83 -34.83
CA ASN A 12 -5.40 41.26 -34.56
C ASN A 12 -4.08 41.88 -34.05
N ALA A 13 -3.24 41.13 -33.33
CA ALA A 13 -1.93 41.63 -32.91
C ALA A 13 -0.87 41.59 -34.02
N ALA A 14 -1.01 40.66 -34.98
CA ALA A 14 -0.11 40.50 -36.11
C ALA A 14 -0.46 41.41 -37.28
N LYS A 15 -1.75 41.53 -37.64
CA LYS A 15 -2.26 42.31 -38.78
C LYS A 15 -2.47 43.76 -38.39
N THR A 16 -1.55 44.63 -38.80
CA THR A 16 -1.56 46.04 -38.38
C THR A 16 -1.89 47.03 -39.48
N THR A 17 -1.71 46.65 -40.75
CA THR A 17 -1.93 47.57 -41.87
C THR A 17 -3.12 47.19 -42.76
N PHE A 18 -3.70 46.01 -42.52
CA PHE A 18 -4.89 45.55 -43.23
C PHE A 18 -6.11 46.45 -42.93
N GLY A 19 -6.64 47.09 -43.96
CA GLY A 19 -7.80 48.00 -43.87
C GLY A 19 -7.48 49.46 -44.26
N ASP A 20 -6.21 49.81 -44.43
CA ASP A 20 -5.77 51.13 -44.90
C ASP A 20 -5.47 51.09 -46.42
N GLU A 21 -6.51 51.33 -47.23
CA GLU A 21 -6.40 51.33 -48.69
C GLU A 21 -5.53 52.49 -49.24
N GLU A 22 -5.48 53.62 -48.53
CA GLU A 22 -4.60 54.75 -48.92
C GLU A 22 -3.12 54.39 -48.74
N LEU A 23 -2.78 53.79 -47.59
CA LEU A 23 -1.44 53.27 -47.34
C LEU A 23 -1.07 52.19 -48.35
N LYS A 24 -1.97 51.24 -48.63
CA LYS A 24 -1.75 50.16 -49.59
C LYS A 24 -1.41 50.69 -50.99
N GLN A 25 -2.18 51.66 -51.49
CA GLN A 25 -1.90 52.31 -52.78
C GLN A 25 -0.58 53.09 -52.78
N HIS A 26 -0.25 53.74 -51.67
CA HIS A 26 1.02 54.45 -51.52
C HIS A 26 2.22 53.50 -51.56
N VAL A 27 2.16 52.41 -50.80
CA VAL A 27 3.20 51.37 -50.74
C VAL A 27 3.39 50.73 -52.11
N TYR A 28 2.31 50.45 -52.83
CA TYR A 28 2.37 49.97 -54.22
C TYR A 28 3.22 50.89 -55.12
N ARG A 29 2.98 52.21 -55.08
CA ARG A 29 3.76 53.19 -55.85
C ARG A 29 5.23 53.22 -55.44
N LYS A 30 5.52 53.24 -54.14
CA LYS A 30 6.90 53.26 -53.62
C LYS A 30 7.65 51.95 -53.91
N CYS A 31 6.96 50.82 -53.95
CA CYS A 31 7.49 49.52 -54.33
C CYS A 31 7.88 49.51 -55.81
N LEU A 32 6.96 49.90 -56.72
CA LEU A 32 7.30 50.05 -58.14
C LEU A 32 8.46 51.02 -58.36
N GLN A 33 8.51 52.13 -57.62
CA GLN A 33 9.61 53.09 -57.67
C GLN A 33 10.94 52.47 -57.23
N ALA A 34 10.93 51.61 -56.20
CA ALA A 34 12.11 50.93 -55.71
C ALA A 34 12.68 49.95 -56.74
N LEU A 35 11.80 49.15 -57.37
CA LEU A 35 12.19 48.03 -58.22
C LEU A 35 12.39 48.37 -59.71
N ILE A 36 11.80 49.45 -60.21
CA ILE A 36 12.06 49.90 -61.61
C ILE A 36 13.48 50.45 -61.78
N TYR A 37 14.09 50.92 -60.69
CA TYR A 37 15.45 51.42 -60.64
C TYR A 37 16.13 50.95 -59.34
N PRO A 38 16.49 49.65 -59.26
CA PRO A 38 16.96 49.01 -58.03
C PRO A 38 18.38 49.47 -57.65
N ILE A 39 18.72 49.35 -56.37
CA ILE A 39 20.04 49.77 -55.86
C ILE A 39 21.11 48.72 -56.16
N SER A 40 20.75 47.43 -56.15
CA SER A 40 21.66 46.32 -56.48
C SER A 40 22.30 46.44 -57.86
N CYS A 41 21.61 47.07 -58.82
CA CYS A 41 22.08 47.26 -60.19
C CYS A 41 22.60 48.68 -60.48
N THR A 42 23.04 49.42 -59.46
CA THR A 42 23.58 50.78 -59.64
C THR A 42 24.86 50.80 -60.47
N THR A 43 25.11 51.90 -61.18
CA THR A 43 26.33 52.06 -61.98
C THR A 43 27.54 52.05 -61.06
N PRO A 44 28.51 51.14 -61.24
CA PRO A 44 29.70 51.12 -60.41
C PRO A 44 30.46 52.43 -60.58
N HIS A 45 30.96 52.98 -59.47
CA HIS A 45 31.78 54.18 -59.51
C HIS A 45 33.13 53.88 -60.15
N ASN A 46 33.54 54.70 -61.12
CA ASN A 46 34.87 54.61 -61.72
C ASN A 46 35.88 55.41 -60.90
N PHE A 47 36.46 54.77 -59.88
CA PHE A 47 37.38 55.40 -58.95
C PHE A 47 38.82 55.46 -59.48
N GLN A 48 39.46 56.63 -59.34
CA GLN A 48 40.89 56.83 -59.59
C GLN A 48 41.60 57.35 -58.35
N THR A 49 42.78 56.80 -58.07
CA THR A 49 43.66 57.28 -56.98
C THR A 49 44.03 58.73 -57.24
N THR A 50 43.70 59.60 -56.28
CA THR A 50 43.83 61.06 -56.40
C THR A 50 44.55 61.64 -55.19
N ASN A 51 45.55 62.48 -55.46
CA ASN A 51 46.22 63.31 -54.45
C ASN A 51 45.44 64.61 -54.25
N PHE A 52 45.03 64.89 -53.02
CA PHE A 52 44.30 66.10 -52.69
C PHE A 52 45.25 67.17 -52.15
N GLN A 53 45.44 68.25 -52.92
CA GLN A 53 46.30 69.39 -52.53
C GLN A 53 45.65 70.26 -51.44
N THR A 54 44.32 70.25 -51.34
CA THR A 54 43.55 70.93 -50.31
C THR A 54 42.95 69.93 -49.31
N PRO A 55 42.78 70.31 -48.02
CA PRO A 55 42.11 69.48 -47.03
C PRO A 55 40.75 69.02 -47.54
N THR A 56 40.62 67.72 -47.76
CA THR A 56 39.42 67.08 -48.33
C THR A 56 38.94 66.02 -47.35
N TRP A 57 37.64 65.73 -47.32
CA TRP A 57 37.07 64.70 -46.43
C TRP A 57 36.44 63.58 -47.25
N CYS A 58 36.65 62.35 -46.80
CA CYS A 58 35.98 61.18 -47.35
C CYS A 58 34.46 61.32 -47.20
N TYR A 59 33.69 61.01 -48.24
CA TYR A 59 32.23 61.10 -48.22
C TYR A 59 31.61 60.12 -47.21
N GLU A 60 32.22 58.95 -47.04
CA GLU A 60 31.70 57.88 -46.18
C GLU A 60 32.14 58.04 -44.71
N CYS A 61 33.42 57.81 -44.39
CA CYS A 61 33.90 57.91 -42.99
C CYS A 61 34.25 59.33 -42.51
N GLU A 62 34.21 60.35 -43.38
CA GLU A 62 34.62 61.73 -43.08
C GLU A 62 36.07 61.89 -42.57
N GLY A 63 36.91 60.88 -42.73
CA GLY A 63 38.34 61.01 -42.46
C GLY A 63 39.02 61.99 -43.43
N LEU A 64 40.09 62.63 -42.96
CA LEU A 64 40.86 63.61 -43.73
C LEU A 64 41.67 62.92 -44.85
N LEU A 65 41.44 63.36 -46.08
CA LEU A 65 42.18 63.06 -47.30
C LEU A 65 43.07 64.28 -47.65
N TRP A 66 44.39 64.16 -47.48
CA TRP A 66 45.30 65.27 -47.74
C TRP A 66 46.75 64.82 -48.00
N GLY A 67 47.38 65.45 -49.00
CA GLY A 67 48.79 65.24 -49.34
C GLY A 67 49.08 63.85 -49.91
N LEU A 68 50.36 63.47 -49.90
CA LEU A 68 50.86 62.19 -50.43
C LEU A 68 50.71 61.02 -49.44
N ALA A 69 50.57 61.30 -48.15
CA ALA A 69 50.49 60.27 -47.10
C ALA A 69 49.05 59.76 -46.84
N ARG A 70 48.01 60.50 -47.24
CA ARG A 70 46.60 60.13 -47.08
C ARG A 70 45.85 60.28 -48.41
N GLN A 71 46.31 59.54 -49.42
CA GLN A 71 45.70 59.46 -50.74
C GLN A 71 44.28 58.87 -50.63
N GLY A 72 43.38 59.31 -51.51
CA GLY A 72 42.03 58.76 -51.58
C GLY A 72 41.63 58.46 -53.02
N LEU A 73 40.42 57.97 -53.19
CA LEU A 73 39.80 57.71 -54.48
C LEU A 73 38.87 58.86 -54.86
N ARG A 74 38.86 59.24 -56.14
CA ARG A 74 37.88 60.16 -56.72
C ARG A 74 37.19 59.48 -57.90
N CYS A 75 35.86 59.48 -57.91
CA CYS A 75 35.10 58.98 -59.07
C CYS A 75 35.20 59.97 -60.23
N THR A 76 35.51 59.49 -61.44
CA THR A 76 35.61 60.35 -62.65
C THR A 76 34.26 60.92 -63.08
N GLU A 77 33.19 60.15 -62.87
CA GLU A 77 31.83 60.52 -63.27
C GLU A 77 31.18 61.49 -62.27
N CYS A 78 30.86 61.00 -61.07
CA CYS A 78 30.13 61.78 -60.08
C CYS A 78 31.02 62.70 -59.23
N GLY A 79 32.35 62.47 -59.23
CA GLY A 79 33.29 63.26 -58.44
C GLY A 79 33.29 62.98 -56.92
N VAL A 80 32.59 61.93 -56.45
CA VAL A 80 32.63 61.52 -55.05
C VAL A 80 34.04 61.13 -54.63
N LYS A 81 34.40 61.44 -53.38
CA LYS A 81 35.76 61.28 -52.85
C LYS A 81 35.70 60.38 -51.62
N VAL A 82 36.47 59.28 -51.61
CA VAL A 82 36.44 58.30 -50.51
C VAL A 82 37.84 57.76 -50.19
N HIS A 83 38.02 57.10 -49.05
CA HIS A 83 39.20 56.26 -48.82
C HIS A 83 39.08 54.95 -49.58
N GLU A 84 40.21 54.26 -49.81
CA GLU A 84 40.22 52.90 -50.38
C GLU A 84 39.29 51.95 -49.60
N LYS A 85 39.43 51.91 -48.28
CA LYS A 85 38.57 51.09 -47.40
C LYS A 85 37.08 51.48 -47.39
N CYS A 86 36.74 52.66 -47.91
CA CYS A 86 35.36 53.15 -47.96
C CYS A 86 34.72 52.97 -49.35
N ARG A 87 35.45 52.38 -50.31
CA ARG A 87 34.98 52.17 -51.68
C ARG A 87 33.71 51.32 -51.73
N GLU A 88 33.72 50.19 -51.02
CA GLU A 88 32.63 49.21 -51.04
C GLU A 88 31.46 49.59 -50.12
N LEU A 89 31.66 50.55 -49.22
CA LEU A 89 30.66 51.04 -48.27
C LEU A 89 29.77 52.15 -48.88
N LEU A 90 30.08 52.62 -50.10
CA LEU A 90 29.38 53.74 -50.71
C LEU A 90 28.02 53.33 -51.29
N SER A 91 26.94 53.68 -50.60
CA SER A 91 25.54 53.40 -51.00
C SER A 91 24.91 54.45 -51.94
N ALA A 92 25.73 55.21 -52.68
CA ALA A 92 25.27 56.36 -53.44
C ALA A 92 25.26 56.10 -54.96
N ASP A 93 24.16 56.39 -55.66
CA ASP A 93 24.08 56.17 -57.10
C ASP A 93 24.98 57.15 -57.88
N CYS A 94 25.91 56.60 -58.68
CA CYS A 94 26.83 57.36 -59.51
C CYS A 94 26.11 58.23 -60.55
N LEU A 95 25.07 57.70 -61.23
CA LEU A 95 24.37 58.40 -62.31
C LEU A 95 23.53 59.56 -61.79
N GLN A 96 22.74 59.32 -60.73
CA GLN A 96 21.96 60.39 -60.10
C GLN A 96 22.86 61.51 -59.57
N ARG A 97 23.98 61.17 -58.90
CA ARG A 97 24.92 62.20 -58.42
C ARG A 97 25.59 62.96 -59.56
N ALA A 98 25.94 62.28 -60.65
CA ALA A 98 26.49 62.94 -61.83
C ALA A 98 25.48 63.91 -62.44
N ALA A 99 24.19 63.53 -62.51
CA ALA A 99 23.11 64.38 -63.00
C ALA A 99 22.86 65.58 -62.08
N GLU A 100 22.81 65.39 -60.76
CA GLU A 100 22.66 66.46 -59.77
C GLU A 100 23.82 67.46 -59.82
N LYS A 101 25.05 66.97 -59.93
CA LYS A 101 26.23 67.81 -60.06
C LYS A 101 26.19 68.62 -61.35
N SER A 102 25.83 67.99 -62.48
CA SER A 102 25.70 68.64 -63.78
C SER A 102 24.60 69.71 -63.77
N SER A 103 23.48 69.45 -63.08
CA SER A 103 22.41 70.42 -62.83
C SER A 103 22.90 71.64 -62.05
N LYS A 104 23.66 71.45 -60.96
CA LYS A 104 24.25 72.55 -60.17
C LYS A 104 25.28 73.39 -60.94
N HIS A 105 25.91 72.84 -61.98
CA HIS A 105 26.94 73.53 -62.79
C HIS A 105 26.40 74.04 -64.14
N GLY A 106 25.12 73.80 -64.47
CA GLY A 106 24.50 74.28 -65.71
C GLY A 106 24.89 73.52 -66.98
N GLU A 107 25.37 72.27 -66.86
CA GLU A 107 25.84 71.45 -68.00
C GLU A 107 24.66 70.72 -68.71
N GLY A 108 23.84 71.47 -69.45
CA GLY A 108 22.58 70.99 -70.05
C GLY A 108 22.67 69.72 -70.92
N GLU A 109 23.65 69.63 -71.83
CA GLU A 109 23.82 68.47 -72.73
C GLU A 109 24.20 67.19 -71.97
N ARG A 110 25.06 67.31 -70.95
CA ARG A 110 25.49 66.18 -70.12
C ARG A 110 24.32 65.63 -69.29
N ILE A 111 23.44 66.51 -68.82
CA ILE A 111 22.21 66.11 -68.10
C ILE A 111 21.31 65.26 -69.02
N GLN A 112 21.09 65.70 -70.27
CA GLN A 112 20.25 64.94 -71.22
C GLN A 112 20.83 63.55 -71.53
N SER A 113 22.15 63.45 -71.68
CA SER A 113 22.83 62.16 -71.87
C SER A 113 22.68 61.23 -70.66
N LEU A 114 22.90 61.73 -69.44
CA LEU A 114 22.74 60.94 -68.21
C LEU A 114 21.28 60.48 -67.98
N VAL A 115 20.31 61.37 -68.25
CA VAL A 115 18.88 61.06 -68.19
C VAL A 115 18.48 59.99 -69.21
N ALA A 116 19.08 59.98 -70.41
CA ALA A 116 18.86 58.92 -71.40
C ALA A 116 19.35 57.56 -70.89
N VAL A 117 20.53 57.49 -70.27
CA VAL A 117 21.07 56.24 -69.69
C VAL A 117 20.19 55.72 -68.56
N ILE A 118 19.70 56.59 -67.67
CA ILE A 118 18.77 56.21 -66.60
C ILE A 118 17.46 55.67 -67.18
N ARG A 119 16.93 56.30 -68.23
CA ARG A 119 15.71 55.85 -68.94
C ARG A 119 15.89 54.46 -69.54
N ASP A 120 17.01 54.21 -70.22
CA ASP A 120 17.26 52.92 -70.87
C ASP A 120 17.46 51.80 -69.84
N ARG A 121 18.08 52.08 -68.69
CA ARG A 121 18.16 51.12 -67.57
C ARG A 121 16.79 50.70 -67.05
N MET A 122 15.88 51.65 -66.85
CA MET A 122 14.52 51.33 -66.41
C MET A 122 13.78 50.44 -67.42
N LYS A 123 13.97 50.66 -68.73
CA LYS A 123 13.40 49.79 -69.77
C LYS A 123 14.01 48.39 -69.75
N ILE A 124 15.33 48.28 -69.55
CA ILE A 124 16.02 47.00 -69.46
C ILE A 124 15.52 46.20 -68.25
N GLN A 125 15.33 46.85 -67.10
CA GLN A 125 14.83 46.20 -65.89
C GLN A 125 13.41 45.64 -66.10
N GLU A 126 12.51 46.45 -66.66
CA GLU A 126 11.13 46.03 -66.99
C GLU A 126 11.08 44.87 -67.99
N LYS A 127 12.02 44.84 -68.95
CA LYS A 127 12.10 43.77 -69.95
C LYS A 127 12.73 42.48 -69.40
N ASN A 128 13.76 42.59 -68.58
CA ASN A 128 14.55 41.45 -68.12
C ASN A 128 13.91 40.73 -66.93
N LYS A 129 13.15 41.45 -66.09
CA LYS A 129 12.45 40.89 -64.92
C LYS A 129 10.97 41.29 -64.85
N PRO A 130 10.16 40.95 -65.87
CA PRO A 130 8.73 41.27 -65.89
C PRO A 130 7.96 40.62 -64.71
N GLU A 131 8.42 39.45 -64.25
CA GLU A 131 7.81 38.68 -63.16
C GLU A 131 7.72 39.46 -61.85
N ILE A 132 8.68 40.35 -61.56
CA ILE A 132 8.65 41.22 -60.38
C ILE A 132 7.43 42.14 -60.43
N PHE A 133 7.24 42.83 -61.55
CA PHE A 133 6.17 43.79 -61.71
C PHE A 133 4.80 43.10 -61.73
N GLU A 134 4.73 41.90 -62.30
CA GLU A 134 3.51 41.09 -62.29
C GLU A 134 3.14 40.59 -60.90
N THR A 135 4.13 40.16 -60.10
CA THR A 135 3.92 39.80 -58.69
C THR A 135 3.43 40.99 -57.88
N ILE A 136 4.06 42.16 -58.00
CA ILE A 136 3.60 43.39 -57.31
C ILE A 136 2.16 43.73 -57.73
N ARG A 137 1.82 43.63 -59.02
CA ARG A 137 0.46 43.87 -59.53
C ARG A 137 -0.55 42.94 -58.86
N THR A 138 -0.24 41.65 -58.82
CA THR A 138 -1.12 40.60 -58.28
C THR A 138 -1.31 40.76 -56.77
N VAL A 139 -0.22 40.99 -56.04
CA VAL A 139 -0.22 41.16 -54.57
C VAL A 139 -1.06 42.34 -54.13
N PHE A 140 -0.97 43.47 -54.84
CA PHE A 140 -1.73 44.67 -54.51
C PHE A 140 -3.13 44.72 -55.14
N GLY A 141 -3.46 43.77 -56.03
CA GLY A 141 -4.77 43.68 -56.68
C GLY A 141 -5.04 44.82 -57.68
N VAL A 142 -4.02 45.23 -58.43
CA VAL A 142 -4.08 46.35 -59.38
C VAL A 142 -4.28 45.82 -60.80
N ASP A 143 -5.07 46.51 -61.63
CA ASP A 143 -5.22 46.16 -63.04
C ASP A 143 -4.01 46.61 -63.88
N GLU A 144 -3.81 45.95 -65.02
CA GLU A 144 -2.65 46.17 -65.89
C GLU A 144 -2.58 47.61 -66.43
N ARG A 145 -3.73 48.24 -66.75
CA ARG A 145 -3.76 49.61 -67.26
C ARG A 145 -3.30 50.60 -66.20
N THR A 146 -3.82 50.48 -64.99
CA THR A 146 -3.42 51.30 -63.84
C THR A 146 -1.93 51.13 -63.53
N GLN A 147 -1.38 49.92 -63.65
CA GLN A 147 0.05 49.70 -63.49
C GLN A 147 0.88 50.42 -64.56
N GLN A 148 0.51 50.33 -65.83
CA GLN A 148 1.22 51.00 -66.92
C GLN A 148 1.24 52.53 -66.75
N GLU A 149 0.10 53.11 -66.36
CA GLU A 149 -0.01 54.55 -66.06
C GLU A 149 0.86 54.95 -64.86
N THR A 150 0.81 54.16 -63.78
CA THR A 150 1.60 54.40 -62.57
C THR A 150 3.10 54.29 -62.84
N LEU A 151 3.54 53.27 -63.58
CA LEU A 151 4.94 53.12 -63.99
C LEU A 151 5.41 54.29 -64.86
N LYS A 152 4.57 54.82 -65.76
CA LYS A 152 4.89 55.99 -66.56
C LYS A 152 5.10 57.23 -65.69
N GLN A 153 4.25 57.45 -64.68
CA GLN A 153 4.38 58.54 -63.72
C GLN A 153 5.66 58.40 -62.90
N ILE A 154 5.95 57.21 -62.38
CA ILE A 154 7.15 56.90 -61.59
C ILE A 154 8.43 57.11 -62.40
N LYS A 155 8.51 56.58 -63.62
CA LYS A 155 9.65 56.77 -64.53
C LYS A 155 9.91 58.26 -64.77
N THR A 156 8.86 59.06 -64.94
CA THR A 156 8.98 60.52 -65.09
C THR A 156 9.52 61.16 -63.81
N SER A 157 8.98 60.80 -62.64
CA SER A 157 9.44 61.30 -61.34
C SER A 157 10.93 61.01 -61.07
N ILE A 158 11.40 59.81 -61.42
CA ILE A 158 12.82 59.43 -61.26
C ILE A 158 13.72 60.28 -62.17
N LEU A 159 13.29 60.58 -63.39
CA LEU A 159 14.06 61.37 -64.36
C LEU A 159 14.12 62.87 -64.02
N GLU A 160 13.09 63.42 -63.36
CA GLU A 160 13.06 64.83 -62.90
C GLU A 160 14.06 65.11 -61.75
N GLY A 161 14.50 64.06 -61.04
CA GLY A 161 15.55 64.13 -60.02
C GLY A 161 15.22 65.00 -58.81
N SER A 162 16.23 65.31 -57.98
CA SER A 162 16.09 66.08 -56.73
C SER A 162 15.82 67.59 -56.92
N SER A 163 15.72 68.07 -58.16
CA SER A 163 15.62 69.50 -58.50
C SER A 163 14.35 70.20 -58.00
N LYS A 164 13.25 69.45 -57.80
CA LYS A 164 11.98 69.95 -57.22
C LYS A 164 11.76 69.50 -55.77
N TRP A 165 12.69 68.75 -55.19
CA TRP A 165 12.53 68.15 -53.87
C TRP A 165 12.89 69.15 -52.77
N SER A 166 11.97 69.37 -51.82
CA SER A 166 12.24 70.15 -50.62
C SER A 166 11.40 69.62 -49.46
N ALA A 167 12.00 69.54 -48.27
CA ALA A 167 11.34 69.07 -47.07
C ALA A 167 11.71 69.90 -45.85
N LYS A 168 10.75 70.05 -44.94
CA LYS A 168 10.98 70.54 -43.58
C LYS A 168 11.20 69.35 -42.68
N ILE A 169 12.33 69.34 -41.99
CA ILE A 169 12.72 68.26 -41.09
C ILE A 169 12.65 68.79 -39.66
N THR A 170 11.82 68.15 -38.88
CA THR A 170 11.68 68.39 -37.44
C THR A 170 12.36 67.24 -36.71
N LEU A 171 13.52 67.48 -36.12
CA LEU A 171 14.29 66.48 -35.38
C LEU A 171 14.15 66.72 -33.88
N THR A 172 13.57 65.76 -33.17
CA THR A 172 13.52 65.76 -31.70
C THR A 172 14.49 64.71 -31.18
N VAL A 173 15.52 65.16 -30.47
CA VAL A 173 16.46 64.29 -29.77
C VAL A 173 15.82 63.92 -28.44
N ILE A 174 15.33 62.68 -28.31
CA ILE A 174 14.59 62.22 -27.13
C ILE A 174 15.57 61.80 -26.04
N CYS A 175 16.29 60.70 -26.27
CA CYS A 175 17.20 60.11 -25.30
C CYS A 175 18.28 59.26 -25.99
N ALA A 176 19.31 58.88 -25.23
CA ALA A 176 20.23 57.83 -25.61
C ALA A 176 20.26 56.76 -24.51
N GLN A 177 20.73 55.57 -24.87
CA GLN A 177 20.84 54.45 -23.95
C GLN A 177 22.18 53.74 -24.16
N GLY A 178 22.85 53.44 -23.06
CA GLY A 178 24.03 52.60 -23.07
C GLY A 178 25.30 53.25 -23.60
N LEU A 179 25.44 54.55 -23.40
CA LEU A 179 26.64 55.27 -23.81
C LEU A 179 27.89 54.72 -23.11
N ILE A 180 29.03 54.83 -23.78
CA ILE A 180 30.32 54.44 -23.19
C ILE A 180 30.75 55.45 -22.14
N ALA A 181 31.18 54.98 -20.97
CA ALA A 181 31.80 55.80 -19.94
C ALA A 181 33.18 56.28 -20.39
N LYS A 182 33.40 57.59 -20.37
CA LYS A 182 34.67 58.23 -20.75
C LYS A 182 35.34 58.93 -19.57
N ASP A 183 34.56 59.35 -18.58
CA ASP A 183 35.08 59.91 -17.34
C ASP A 183 35.68 58.87 -16.41
N LYS A 184 36.64 59.32 -15.59
CA LYS A 184 37.22 58.53 -14.49
C LYS A 184 36.20 58.11 -13.42
N THR A 185 35.03 58.76 -13.39
CA THR A 185 33.92 58.44 -12.49
C THR A 185 33.16 57.18 -12.90
N GLY A 186 33.44 56.63 -14.09
CA GLY A 186 32.69 55.52 -14.66
C GLY A 186 31.39 55.94 -15.36
N LYS A 187 31.21 57.23 -15.67
CA LYS A 187 30.09 57.79 -16.44
C LYS A 187 30.57 58.75 -17.54
N SER A 188 29.67 59.54 -18.11
CA SER A 188 29.94 60.60 -19.08
C SER A 188 28.94 61.75 -18.86
N ASP A 189 29.25 62.94 -19.36
CA ASP A 189 28.44 64.15 -19.47
C ASP A 189 27.96 64.38 -20.93
N PRO A 190 27.01 63.57 -21.44
CA PRO A 190 26.69 63.57 -22.87
C PRO A 190 25.86 64.79 -23.36
N TYR A 191 26.21 65.28 -24.54
CA TYR A 191 25.40 66.18 -25.36
C TYR A 191 25.37 65.75 -26.83
N VAL A 192 24.35 66.20 -27.58
CA VAL A 192 24.14 65.81 -28.98
C VAL A 192 24.27 67.01 -29.91
N THR A 193 24.99 66.84 -31.01
CA THR A 193 25.00 67.80 -32.12
C THR A 193 24.29 67.20 -33.33
N ALA A 194 23.29 67.91 -33.85
CA ALA A 194 22.58 67.56 -35.06
C ALA A 194 22.98 68.51 -36.21
N GLN A 195 23.39 67.96 -37.34
CA GLN A 195 23.81 68.72 -38.51
C GLN A 195 23.08 68.24 -39.77
N VAL A 196 22.45 69.17 -40.49
CA VAL A 196 21.85 68.94 -41.81
C VAL A 196 22.44 69.96 -42.77
N GLY A 197 23.15 69.48 -43.80
CA GLY A 197 23.90 70.34 -44.72
C GLY A 197 24.92 71.22 -43.97
N LYS A 198 24.74 72.55 -44.05
CA LYS A 198 25.60 73.55 -43.38
C LYS A 198 25.09 73.96 -41.99
N VAL A 199 23.86 73.60 -41.62
CA VAL A 199 23.23 74.03 -40.36
C VAL A 199 23.56 73.01 -39.26
N LYS A 200 24.12 73.47 -38.14
CA LYS A 200 24.45 72.64 -36.97
C LYS A 200 23.74 73.20 -35.72
N ARG A 201 23.08 72.32 -34.96
CA ARG A 201 22.44 72.59 -33.66
C ARG A 201 23.04 71.68 -32.58
N ARG A 202 22.93 72.07 -31.31
CA ARG A 202 23.39 71.28 -30.15
C ARG A 202 22.33 71.24 -29.06
N THR A 203 22.22 70.13 -28.33
CA THR A 203 21.38 69.99 -27.14
C THR A 203 22.06 70.58 -25.90
N ARG A 204 21.35 70.61 -24.77
CA ARG A 204 22.00 70.75 -23.45
C ARG A 204 22.81 69.50 -23.10
N THR A 205 23.78 69.67 -22.22
CA THR A 205 24.57 68.60 -21.63
C THR A 205 23.81 68.01 -20.45
N ILE A 206 23.80 66.67 -20.33
CA ILE A 206 23.27 65.95 -19.17
C ILE A 206 24.47 65.38 -18.42
N HIS A 207 24.65 65.70 -17.14
CA HIS A 207 25.83 65.28 -16.40
C HIS A 207 25.70 63.88 -15.79
N GLN A 208 26.80 63.12 -15.79
CA GLN A 208 26.98 61.85 -15.11
C GLN A 208 25.86 60.84 -15.40
N GLU A 209 25.52 60.67 -16.68
CA GLU A 209 24.45 59.77 -17.11
C GLU A 209 24.80 59.09 -18.44
N LEU A 210 24.68 57.75 -18.48
CA LEU A 210 24.92 56.95 -19.69
C LEU A 210 23.62 56.67 -20.47
N ASN A 211 22.46 56.99 -19.87
CA ASN A 211 21.13 56.90 -20.47
C ASN A 211 20.40 58.26 -20.44
N PRO A 212 20.97 59.33 -21.03
CA PRO A 212 20.46 60.70 -20.90
C PRO A 212 19.13 60.91 -21.63
N VAL A 213 18.31 61.83 -21.10
CA VAL A 213 17.05 62.28 -21.72
C VAL A 213 17.13 63.79 -21.99
N TRP A 214 17.11 64.18 -23.27
CA TRP A 214 17.16 65.58 -23.69
C TRP A 214 15.77 66.14 -23.99
N ASN A 215 14.95 65.42 -24.76
CA ASN A 215 13.66 65.91 -25.28
C ASN A 215 13.76 67.30 -25.94
N GLU A 216 14.76 67.49 -26.80
CA GLU A 216 15.02 68.77 -27.46
C GLU A 216 14.71 68.73 -28.95
N LYS A 217 14.01 69.77 -29.43
CA LYS A 217 13.46 69.84 -30.78
C LYS A 217 14.20 70.86 -31.63
N PHE A 218 14.60 70.43 -32.83
CA PHE A 218 15.31 71.23 -33.82
C PHE A 218 14.56 71.23 -35.15
N TYR A 219 14.68 72.33 -35.88
CA TYR A 219 14.06 72.52 -37.19
C TYR A 219 15.15 72.73 -38.25
N PHE A 220 15.04 72.02 -39.36
CA PHE A 220 15.94 72.10 -40.50
C PHE A 220 15.15 72.18 -41.80
N GLU A 221 15.62 73.01 -42.74
CA GLU A 221 15.14 73.00 -44.11
C GLU A 221 16.12 72.22 -44.98
N CYS A 222 15.61 71.27 -45.75
CA CYS A 222 16.40 70.42 -46.63
C CYS A 222 15.90 70.54 -48.06
N HIS A 223 16.77 70.97 -48.98
CA HIS A 223 16.45 71.15 -50.41
C HIS A 223 17.10 70.08 -51.29
N ASN A 224 17.65 69.02 -50.68
CA ASN A 224 18.33 67.95 -51.40
C ASN A 224 18.10 66.62 -50.67
N SER A 225 17.46 65.66 -51.35
CA SER A 225 17.14 64.35 -50.80
C SER A 225 18.37 63.48 -50.54
N THR A 226 19.52 63.83 -51.12
CA THR A 226 20.81 63.15 -50.92
C THR A 226 21.63 63.72 -49.77
N ASP A 227 21.13 64.76 -49.09
CA ASP A 227 21.77 65.25 -47.87
C ASP A 227 21.61 64.24 -46.73
N ARG A 228 22.54 64.29 -45.77
CA ARG A 228 22.59 63.40 -44.61
C ARG A 228 22.37 64.20 -43.33
N ILE A 229 21.49 63.71 -42.46
CA ILE A 229 21.34 64.19 -41.08
C ILE A 229 22.42 63.50 -40.25
N LYS A 230 23.36 64.28 -39.73
CA LYS A 230 24.45 63.78 -38.89
C LYS A 230 24.13 64.10 -37.45
N VAL A 231 23.92 63.07 -36.64
CA VAL A 231 23.67 63.20 -35.21
C VAL A 231 24.87 62.61 -34.49
N ARG A 232 25.59 63.43 -33.73
CA ARG A 232 26.81 63.02 -33.01
C ARG A 232 26.65 63.26 -31.52
N VAL A 233 27.03 62.27 -30.73
CA VAL A 233 27.02 62.31 -29.27
C VAL A 233 28.46 62.53 -28.79
N TRP A 234 28.62 63.45 -27.87
CA TRP A 234 29.90 63.91 -27.34
C TRP A 234 29.83 63.95 -25.82
N ASP A 235 30.98 63.80 -25.17
CA ASP A 235 31.17 63.93 -23.73
C ASP A 235 31.83 65.28 -23.40
N GLU A 236 31.17 66.12 -22.61
CA GLU A 236 31.68 67.46 -22.27
C GLU A 236 32.75 67.40 -21.17
N ASP A 237 34.02 67.43 -21.56
CA ASP A 237 35.16 67.41 -20.64
C ASP A 237 35.44 68.77 -19.97
N ASN A 238 35.12 68.91 -18.68
CA ASN A 238 35.32 70.18 -17.95
C ASN A 238 36.67 70.30 -17.17
N ASP A 239 37.61 69.37 -17.37
CA ASP A 239 38.89 69.31 -16.62
C ASP A 239 39.91 70.40 -17.02
N LEU A 240 40.81 70.78 -16.10
CA LEU A 240 41.85 71.81 -16.31
C LEU A 240 42.77 71.49 -17.51
N LYS A 241 42.92 70.20 -17.83
CA LYS A 241 43.70 69.68 -18.96
C LYS A 241 42.99 69.88 -20.32
N SER A 242 41.66 69.84 -20.36
CA SER A 242 40.88 70.11 -21.59
C SER A 242 40.97 71.58 -21.96
N LYS A 243 40.91 72.50 -20.98
CA LYS A 243 41.14 73.95 -21.16
C LYS A 243 42.50 74.30 -21.77
N LEU A 244 43.54 73.51 -21.48
CA LEU A 244 44.88 73.65 -22.08
C LEU A 244 44.96 73.06 -23.50
N ARG A 245 44.30 71.92 -23.76
CA ARG A 245 44.20 71.29 -25.11
C ARG A 245 43.34 72.11 -26.09
N GLN A 246 42.32 72.79 -25.60
CA GLN A 246 41.40 73.63 -26.40
C GLN A 246 42.13 74.79 -27.11
N LYS A 247 43.31 75.19 -26.65
CA LYS A 247 44.19 76.17 -27.32
C LYS A 247 45.06 75.59 -28.44
N LEU A 248 45.19 74.26 -28.56
CA LEU A 248 46.09 73.57 -29.51
C LEU A 248 45.37 72.67 -30.53
N THR A 249 44.12 72.23 -30.27
CA THR A 249 43.35 71.34 -31.16
C THR A 249 41.87 71.73 -31.24
N ARG A 250 41.26 71.63 -32.44
CA ARG A 250 39.91 72.14 -32.80
C ARG A 250 38.72 71.29 -32.31
N GLU A 251 38.95 70.15 -31.68
CA GLU A 251 37.90 69.29 -31.10
C GLU A 251 38.34 68.96 -29.66
N SER A 252 37.67 69.52 -28.64
CA SER A 252 38.07 69.43 -27.22
C SER A 252 37.38 68.33 -26.41
N ASP A 253 36.29 67.77 -26.95
CA ASP A 253 35.31 66.96 -26.21
C ASP A 253 35.34 65.52 -26.75
N ASP A 254 35.20 64.53 -25.86
CA ASP A 254 35.36 63.12 -26.21
C ASP A 254 34.18 62.58 -27.04
N PHE A 255 34.49 61.80 -28.08
CA PHE A 255 33.48 61.27 -29.00
C PHE A 255 32.82 60.01 -28.43
N LEU A 256 31.49 60.06 -28.23
CA LEU A 256 30.70 58.94 -27.71
C LEU A 256 30.04 58.10 -28.81
N GLY A 257 29.76 58.68 -29.98
CA GLY A 257 29.18 57.95 -31.11
C GLY A 257 28.50 58.86 -32.13
N GLN A 258 28.11 58.31 -33.28
CA GLN A 258 27.31 59.03 -34.27
C GLN A 258 26.29 58.14 -34.97
N THR A 259 25.21 58.72 -35.48
CA THR A 259 24.37 58.12 -36.50
C THR A 259 24.27 59.08 -37.69
N VAL A 260 24.30 58.53 -38.90
CA VAL A 260 24.21 59.28 -40.15
C VAL A 260 23.00 58.78 -40.90
N ILE A 261 21.97 59.61 -40.97
CA ILE A 261 20.66 59.25 -41.51
C ILE A 261 20.55 59.90 -42.88
N GLU A 262 20.33 59.09 -43.91
CA GLU A 262 20.12 59.62 -45.25
C GLU A 262 18.70 60.16 -45.38
N VAL A 263 18.54 61.35 -45.94
CA VAL A 263 17.22 61.99 -45.99
C VAL A 263 16.23 61.18 -46.85
N ARG A 264 16.71 60.40 -47.82
CA ARG A 264 15.90 59.47 -48.62
C ARG A 264 15.24 58.33 -47.84
N THR A 265 15.75 57.99 -46.64
CA THR A 265 15.19 56.95 -45.77
C THR A 265 14.18 57.53 -44.78
N LEU A 266 13.78 58.80 -44.95
CA LEU A 266 12.84 59.47 -44.08
C LEU A 266 11.51 59.71 -44.78
N SER A 267 10.41 59.37 -44.10
CA SER A 267 9.04 59.61 -44.57
C SER A 267 8.13 59.79 -43.38
N GLY A 268 7.30 60.84 -43.41
CA GLY A 268 6.30 61.10 -42.38
C GLY A 268 6.90 61.32 -41.01
N GLU A 269 6.22 60.82 -39.98
CA GLU A 269 6.71 60.79 -38.60
C GLU A 269 7.40 59.46 -38.30
N MET A 270 8.64 59.55 -37.80
CA MET A 270 9.49 58.42 -37.47
C MET A 270 9.97 58.56 -36.04
N ASP A 271 9.67 57.59 -35.19
CA ASP A 271 10.23 57.46 -33.84
C ASP A 271 11.09 56.20 -33.83
N VAL A 272 12.40 56.39 -33.97
CA VAL A 272 13.34 55.34 -34.35
C VAL A 272 14.56 55.37 -33.44
N TRP A 273 15.02 54.19 -33.05
CA TRP A 273 16.31 54.00 -32.40
C TRP A 273 17.39 53.77 -33.44
N TYR A 274 18.47 54.52 -33.33
CA TYR A 274 19.66 54.39 -34.16
C TYR A 274 20.84 53.92 -33.32
N ASN A 275 21.49 52.84 -33.74
CA ASN A 275 22.74 52.41 -33.12
C ASN A 275 23.84 53.44 -33.38
N LEU A 276 24.68 53.70 -32.37
CA LEU A 276 25.78 54.61 -32.51
C LEU A 276 26.98 53.92 -33.16
N GLU A 277 27.49 54.54 -34.21
CA GLU A 277 28.62 54.06 -35.01
C GLU A 277 29.92 54.79 -34.67
N LYS A 278 31.03 54.11 -34.96
CA LYS A 278 32.38 54.65 -34.83
C LYS A 278 32.67 55.62 -35.97
N ARG A 279 33.20 56.80 -35.66
CA ARG A 279 33.69 57.77 -36.66
C ARG A 279 35.02 57.33 -37.28
N THR A 280 35.88 56.69 -36.49
CA THR A 280 37.19 56.18 -36.92
C THR A 280 37.48 54.84 -36.24
N ASP A 281 38.42 54.06 -36.78
CA ASP A 281 38.82 52.76 -36.20
C ASP A 281 39.36 52.89 -34.75
N LYS A 282 39.74 54.10 -34.33
CA LYS A 282 40.21 54.43 -32.96
C LYS A 282 39.08 54.82 -32.01
N SER A 283 37.87 55.04 -32.51
CA SER A 283 36.72 55.44 -31.69
C SER A 283 36.16 54.24 -30.96
N ALA A 284 36.12 54.28 -29.63
CA ALA A 284 35.32 53.36 -28.83
C ALA A 284 33.92 53.96 -28.66
N VAL A 285 32.90 53.25 -29.12
CA VAL A 285 31.49 53.70 -29.18
C VAL A 285 30.62 52.56 -28.65
N SER A 286 29.57 52.93 -27.91
CA SER A 286 28.54 52.01 -27.41
C SER A 286 27.21 52.75 -27.31
N GLY A 287 26.11 52.00 -27.35
CA GLY A 287 24.76 52.52 -27.15
C GLY A 287 24.00 52.88 -28.42
N ALA A 288 22.78 53.35 -28.22
CA ALA A 288 21.85 53.78 -29.26
C ALA A 288 21.20 55.12 -28.86
N ILE A 289 20.69 55.84 -29.85
CA ILE A 289 20.00 57.13 -29.68
C ILE A 289 18.59 57.06 -30.27
N ARG A 290 17.59 57.50 -29.50
CA ARG A 290 16.20 57.60 -29.94
C ARG A 290 15.93 58.98 -30.51
N LEU A 291 15.51 59.01 -31.76
CA LEU A 291 15.21 60.24 -32.49
C LEU A 291 13.78 60.18 -32.99
N HIS A 292 13.04 61.27 -32.72
CA HIS A 292 11.74 61.48 -33.33
C HIS A 292 11.87 62.51 -34.45
N ILE A 293 11.81 62.02 -35.69
CA ILE A 293 12.02 62.78 -36.92
C ILE A 293 10.68 62.88 -37.64
N SER A 294 10.18 64.09 -37.85
CA SER A 294 9.04 64.36 -38.72
C SER A 294 9.52 65.07 -39.97
N VAL A 295 9.18 64.52 -41.14
CA VAL A 295 9.54 65.06 -42.46
C VAL A 295 8.29 65.43 -43.22
N GLU A 296 8.15 66.72 -43.51
CA GLU A 296 7.09 67.27 -44.34
C GLU A 296 7.67 67.58 -45.72
N ILE A 297 7.44 66.70 -46.69
CA ILE A 297 7.86 66.89 -48.07
C ILE A 297 6.82 67.77 -48.77
N LYS A 298 7.28 68.81 -49.47
CA LYS A 298 6.40 69.73 -50.18
C LYS A 298 5.58 68.98 -51.24
N GLY A 299 4.28 68.85 -51.01
CA GLY A 299 3.33 68.15 -51.91
C GLY A 299 2.89 66.75 -51.44
N GLU A 300 3.45 66.22 -50.35
CA GLU A 300 3.06 64.95 -49.74
C GLU A 300 2.78 65.17 -48.23
N GLU A 301 1.59 65.67 -47.89
CA GLU A 301 1.18 65.93 -46.49
C GLU A 301 0.48 64.67 -45.93
N LYS A 302 0.99 64.13 -44.81
CA LYS A 302 0.56 62.88 -44.11
C LYS A 302 1.03 61.56 -44.72
N LEU A 303 2.33 61.32 -44.70
CA LEU A 303 2.90 60.02 -45.06
C LEU A 303 3.11 59.13 -43.83
N ALA A 304 2.95 57.82 -44.00
CA ALA A 304 3.39 56.84 -43.03
C ALA A 304 4.92 56.64 -43.11
N SER A 305 5.53 56.19 -42.01
CA SER A 305 6.96 55.84 -41.99
C SER A 305 7.27 54.64 -42.86
N TYR A 306 8.52 54.53 -43.34
CA TYR A 306 8.93 53.40 -44.17
C TYR A 306 8.84 52.04 -43.46
N HIS A 307 8.93 52.01 -42.13
CA HIS A 307 8.70 50.81 -41.33
C HIS A 307 7.25 50.30 -41.44
N VAL A 308 6.28 51.22 -41.37
CA VAL A 308 4.86 50.91 -41.56
C VAL A 308 4.59 50.49 -43.01
N GLN A 309 5.20 51.18 -43.97
CA GLN A 309 5.11 50.82 -45.40
C GLN A 309 5.69 49.42 -45.69
N TYR A 310 6.84 49.09 -45.11
CA TYR A 310 7.45 47.76 -45.22
C TYR A 310 6.56 46.70 -44.58
N THR A 311 6.01 46.96 -43.40
CA THR A 311 5.06 46.05 -42.75
C THR A 311 3.89 45.76 -43.68
N CYS A 312 3.33 46.79 -44.32
CA CYS A 312 2.24 46.65 -45.29
C CYS A 312 2.63 45.81 -46.51
N LEU A 313 3.80 46.07 -47.11
CA LEU A 313 4.33 45.28 -48.22
C LEU A 313 4.50 43.80 -47.84
N HIS A 314 5.14 43.53 -46.70
CA HIS A 314 5.44 42.19 -46.22
C HIS A 314 4.15 41.42 -45.85
N GLU A 315 3.19 42.07 -45.19
CA GLU A 315 1.88 41.52 -44.85
C GLU A 315 1.10 41.10 -46.13
N HIS A 316 1.09 41.94 -47.17
CA HIS A 316 0.38 41.63 -48.43
C HIS A 316 1.08 40.53 -49.24
N LEU A 317 2.42 40.54 -49.31
CA LEU A 317 3.18 39.47 -49.94
C LEU A 317 2.92 38.13 -49.26
N PHE A 318 2.94 38.10 -47.92
CA PHE A 318 2.64 36.91 -47.14
C PHE A 318 1.21 36.41 -47.38
N GLN A 319 0.23 37.33 -47.44
CA GLN A 319 -1.15 36.94 -47.75
C GLN A 319 -1.27 36.33 -49.14
N ALA A 320 -0.63 36.91 -50.17
CA ALA A 320 -0.67 36.38 -51.53
C ALA A 320 -0.14 34.94 -51.62
N MET A 321 0.89 34.60 -50.84
CA MET A 321 1.43 33.25 -50.77
C MET A 321 0.48 32.22 -50.12
N CYS A 322 -0.49 32.66 -49.31
CA CYS A 322 -1.39 31.77 -48.57
C CYS A 322 -2.67 31.37 -49.35
N ILE A 323 -2.90 31.91 -50.55
CA ILE A 323 -4.21 31.85 -51.24
C ILE A 323 -4.52 30.48 -51.85
N GLU A 324 -3.52 29.64 -52.15
CA GLU A 324 -3.78 28.43 -52.97
C GLU A 324 -4.37 27.22 -52.24
N ASN A 325 -4.43 27.15 -50.90
CA ASN A 325 -5.17 26.11 -50.12
C ASN A 325 -5.15 26.35 -48.60
N ASP A 326 -4.93 27.59 -48.14
CA ASP A 326 -4.64 27.92 -46.73
C ASP A 326 -3.32 27.28 -46.18
N GLU A 327 -2.51 26.71 -47.07
CA GLU A 327 -1.16 26.22 -46.81
C GLU A 327 -0.13 27.34 -47.01
N VAL A 328 0.88 27.37 -46.14
CA VAL A 328 2.00 28.32 -46.24
C VAL A 328 3.15 27.63 -46.96
N ARG A 329 3.55 28.15 -48.12
CA ARG A 329 4.79 27.72 -48.79
C ARG A 329 5.99 28.28 -48.03
N LEU A 330 6.79 27.39 -47.45
CA LEU A 330 8.01 27.75 -46.72
C LEU A 330 9.22 27.67 -47.66
N PRO A 331 10.17 28.62 -47.60
CA PRO A 331 11.35 28.61 -48.46
C PRO A 331 12.34 27.49 -48.08
N ASP A 332 12.96 26.87 -49.08
CA ASP A 332 13.99 25.83 -48.93
C ASP A 332 15.38 26.44 -48.68
N ALA A 333 15.54 27.23 -47.61
CA ALA A 333 16.80 27.88 -47.26
C ALA A 333 17.60 27.08 -46.22
N LYS A 334 18.89 26.82 -46.48
CA LYS A 334 19.83 26.13 -45.59
C LYS A 334 21.07 26.98 -45.31
N GLY A 335 21.55 27.00 -44.06
CA GLY A 335 22.76 27.74 -43.65
C GLY A 335 22.49 28.76 -42.54
N GLU A 336 23.53 29.52 -42.14
CA GLU A 336 23.46 30.51 -41.05
C GLU A 336 22.56 31.71 -41.37
N ASP A 337 22.38 32.03 -42.65
CA ASP A 337 21.54 33.13 -43.13
C ASP A 337 20.13 32.70 -43.57
N SER A 338 19.74 31.44 -43.32
CA SER A 338 18.43 30.92 -43.75
C SER A 338 17.24 31.70 -43.18
N TRP A 339 17.39 32.25 -41.96
CA TRP A 339 16.35 33.04 -41.28
C TRP A 339 16.12 34.43 -41.91
N LYS A 340 16.94 34.84 -42.88
CA LYS A 340 16.78 36.07 -43.65
C LYS A 340 16.01 35.85 -44.97
N VAL A 341 15.73 34.61 -45.33
CA VAL A 341 14.98 34.24 -46.54
C VAL A 341 13.54 33.93 -46.14
N TYR A 342 12.59 34.68 -46.69
CA TYR A 342 11.18 34.68 -46.27
C TYR A 342 10.22 34.20 -47.36
N PHE A 343 10.57 34.49 -48.61
CA PHE A 343 9.74 34.26 -49.79
C PHE A 343 10.52 33.46 -50.84
N ASP A 344 9.87 33.19 -51.97
CA ASP A 344 10.53 32.75 -53.20
C ASP A 344 11.47 33.83 -53.76
N ASP A 345 12.30 33.49 -54.75
CA ASP A 345 13.31 34.39 -55.30
C ASP A 345 12.75 35.78 -55.68
N VAL A 346 11.54 35.80 -56.27
CA VAL A 346 10.87 37.04 -56.71
C VAL A 346 10.35 37.85 -55.51
N GLY A 347 9.63 37.21 -54.58
CA GLY A 347 9.14 37.88 -53.39
C GLY A 347 10.26 38.39 -52.49
N GLN A 348 11.37 37.66 -52.41
CA GLN A 348 12.55 38.00 -51.64
C GLN A 348 13.25 39.24 -52.22
N GLU A 349 13.44 39.29 -53.55
CA GLU A 349 14.01 40.46 -54.23
C GLU A 349 13.17 41.72 -54.00
N ILE A 350 11.83 41.60 -53.99
CA ILE A 350 10.91 42.72 -53.72
C ILE A 350 11.15 43.32 -52.33
N VAL A 351 11.19 42.49 -51.28
CA VAL A 351 11.36 42.98 -49.90
C VAL A 351 12.78 43.47 -49.63
N GLU A 352 13.80 42.84 -50.22
CA GLU A 352 15.20 43.23 -50.05
C GLU A 352 15.50 44.57 -50.72
N GLU A 353 15.08 44.78 -51.97
CA GLU A 353 15.28 46.06 -52.65
C GLU A 353 14.52 47.20 -51.97
N PHE A 354 13.29 46.94 -51.51
CA PHE A 354 12.54 47.92 -50.73
C PHE A 354 13.26 48.26 -49.42
N ALA A 355 13.71 47.25 -48.68
CA ALA A 355 14.40 47.43 -47.41
C ALA A 355 15.74 48.16 -47.57
N MET A 356 16.56 47.78 -48.55
CA MET A 356 17.84 48.43 -48.83
C MET A 356 17.65 49.90 -49.22
N ARG A 357 16.64 50.20 -50.05
CA ARG A 357 16.41 51.56 -50.54
C ARG A 357 15.88 52.52 -49.50
N TYR A 358 15.03 52.03 -48.60
CA TYR A 358 14.38 52.87 -47.59
C TYR A 358 14.96 52.68 -46.18
N GLY A 359 16.02 51.89 -46.03
CA GLY A 359 16.79 51.76 -44.78
C GLY A 359 16.09 50.94 -43.69
N ILE A 360 15.51 49.79 -44.04
CA ILE A 360 14.84 48.89 -43.08
C ILE A 360 15.82 47.82 -42.60
N GLU A 361 16.02 47.70 -41.28
CA GLU A 361 16.98 46.75 -40.73
C GLU A 361 16.54 45.29 -40.88
N SER A 362 17.48 44.37 -41.11
CA SER A 362 17.19 42.94 -41.26
C SER A 362 16.43 42.33 -40.07
N ILE A 363 16.70 42.80 -38.84
CA ILE A 363 15.98 42.36 -37.66
C ILE A 363 14.50 42.80 -37.66
N TYR A 364 14.19 43.97 -38.20
CA TYR A 364 12.80 44.43 -38.36
C TYR A 364 12.06 43.55 -39.36
N GLN A 365 12.72 43.18 -40.46
CA GLN A 365 12.18 42.26 -41.47
C GLN A 365 11.85 40.89 -40.85
N ALA A 366 12.79 40.32 -40.11
CA ALA A 366 12.62 39.04 -39.42
C ALA A 366 11.49 39.07 -38.37
N MET A 367 11.40 40.14 -37.57
CA MET A 367 10.32 40.30 -36.58
C MET A 367 8.94 40.48 -37.24
N THR A 368 8.89 41.16 -38.39
CA THR A 368 7.67 41.32 -39.20
C THR A 368 7.24 39.98 -39.81
N HIS A 369 8.18 39.22 -40.36
CA HIS A 369 7.91 37.89 -40.88
C HIS A 369 7.44 36.93 -39.78
N PHE A 370 8.08 36.99 -38.61
CA PHE A 370 7.66 36.24 -37.43
C PHE A 370 6.20 36.55 -37.05
N ALA A 371 5.81 37.82 -37.06
CA ALA A 371 4.42 38.22 -36.81
C ALA A 371 3.45 37.67 -37.86
N CYS A 372 3.82 37.64 -39.13
CA CYS A 372 3.01 37.05 -40.19
C CYS A 372 2.84 35.53 -39.99
N LEU A 373 3.93 34.80 -39.76
CA LEU A 373 3.90 33.36 -39.49
C LEU A 373 3.07 33.00 -38.25
N CYS A 374 3.04 33.87 -37.23
CA CYS A 374 2.17 33.68 -36.07
C CYS A 374 0.70 33.56 -36.46
N THR A 375 0.23 34.21 -37.54
CA THR A 375 -1.16 34.08 -37.98
C THR A 375 -1.50 32.70 -38.56
N LYS A 376 -0.49 31.92 -38.95
CA LYS A 376 -0.58 30.61 -39.60
C LYS A 376 0.20 29.51 -38.87
N TYR A 377 0.43 29.67 -37.56
CA TYR A 377 1.22 28.74 -36.74
C TYR A 377 0.71 27.28 -36.71
N MET A 378 -0.53 27.01 -37.12
CA MET A 378 -1.12 25.66 -37.19
C MET A 378 -0.85 24.93 -38.51
N CYS A 379 -0.36 25.63 -39.53
CA CYS A 379 0.01 25.03 -40.82
C CYS A 379 1.27 24.18 -40.66
N VAL A 380 1.39 23.14 -41.48
CA VAL A 380 2.49 22.16 -41.38
C VAL A 380 3.84 22.84 -41.60
N GLY A 381 4.83 22.53 -40.76
CA GLY A 381 6.19 23.07 -40.84
C GLY A 381 6.38 24.49 -40.29
N VAL A 382 5.31 25.29 -40.15
CA VAL A 382 5.39 26.66 -39.63
C VAL A 382 5.96 26.73 -38.20
N PRO A 383 5.59 25.85 -37.24
CA PRO A 383 6.17 25.89 -35.90
C PRO A 383 7.70 25.76 -35.87
N ALA A 384 8.28 24.95 -36.76
CA ALA A 384 9.73 24.75 -36.83
C ALA A 384 10.45 26.02 -37.31
N VAL A 385 9.90 26.69 -38.32
CA VAL A 385 10.43 27.96 -38.84
C VAL A 385 10.25 29.07 -37.80
N LEU A 386 9.10 29.16 -37.13
CA LEU A 386 8.87 30.10 -36.03
C LEU A 386 9.89 29.90 -34.90
N SER A 387 10.15 28.64 -34.51
CA SER A 387 11.12 28.34 -33.44
C SER A 387 12.54 28.79 -33.85
N THR A 388 12.96 28.46 -35.06
CA THR A 388 14.27 28.83 -35.59
C THR A 388 14.43 30.33 -35.75
N LEU A 389 13.41 31.01 -36.27
CA LEU A 389 13.40 32.46 -36.44
C LEU A 389 13.45 33.18 -35.10
N LEU A 390 12.68 32.72 -34.10
CA LEU A 390 12.73 33.28 -32.75
C LEU A 390 14.07 33.04 -32.07
N ALA A 391 14.71 31.89 -32.29
CA ALA A 391 16.04 31.60 -31.78
C ALA A 391 17.10 32.57 -32.38
N ASN A 392 17.01 32.89 -33.67
CA ASN A 392 17.88 33.88 -34.32
C ASN A 392 17.61 35.31 -33.84
N ILE A 393 16.34 35.70 -33.68
CA ILE A 393 15.96 36.99 -33.06
C ILE A 393 16.52 37.06 -31.62
N ASN A 394 16.40 35.99 -30.85
CA ASN A 394 16.95 35.89 -29.50
C ASN A 394 18.47 36.04 -29.51
N ALA A 395 19.18 35.33 -30.40
CA ALA A 395 20.62 35.42 -30.53
C ALA A 395 21.07 36.83 -30.94
N PHE A 396 20.32 37.50 -31.84
CA PHE A 396 20.57 38.86 -32.24
C PHE A 396 20.58 39.81 -31.03
N TYR A 397 19.58 39.77 -30.14
CA TYR A 397 19.55 40.68 -28.99
C TYR A 397 20.42 40.22 -27.81
N ALA A 398 20.63 38.91 -27.63
CA ALA A 398 21.40 38.35 -26.52
C ALA A 398 22.93 38.34 -26.76
N HIS A 399 23.39 38.18 -28.01
CA HIS A 399 24.79 37.92 -28.34
C HIS A 399 25.47 38.99 -29.22
N THR A 400 24.80 40.06 -29.62
CA THR A 400 25.43 41.14 -30.41
C THR A 400 26.47 41.92 -29.57
N THR A 401 27.72 41.49 -29.75
CA THR A 401 29.02 42.09 -29.39
C THR A 401 29.37 42.24 -27.90
N ALA A 402 30.48 41.58 -27.54
CA ALA A 402 31.15 41.49 -26.24
C ALA A 402 31.64 42.81 -25.62
N THR A 403 31.10 43.96 -26.03
CA THR A 403 31.57 45.31 -25.66
C THR A 403 30.45 46.32 -25.35
N SER A 404 29.18 45.92 -25.31
CA SER A 404 28.09 46.83 -24.88
C SER A 404 27.85 46.75 -23.36
N ALA A 405 27.85 47.89 -22.67
CA ALA A 405 27.59 48.00 -21.23
C ALA A 405 26.08 47.91 -20.89
N VAL A 406 25.26 47.37 -21.81
CA VAL A 406 23.79 47.48 -21.82
C VAL A 406 23.18 46.10 -21.64
N SER A 407 22.08 46.02 -20.89
CA SER A 407 21.32 44.77 -20.73
C SER A 407 20.69 44.32 -22.07
N ALA A 408 20.36 43.03 -22.19
CA ALA A 408 19.68 42.53 -23.39
C ALA A 408 18.26 43.10 -23.52
N SER A 409 17.59 43.32 -22.38
CA SER A 409 16.23 43.88 -22.30
C SER A 409 16.16 45.32 -22.79
N ASP A 410 17.21 46.08 -22.51
CA ASP A 410 17.38 47.46 -22.96
C ASP A 410 17.68 47.53 -24.46
N ARG A 411 18.59 46.69 -24.97
CA ARG A 411 18.80 46.58 -26.43
C ARG A 411 17.51 46.20 -27.17
N PHE A 412 16.71 45.32 -26.58
CA PHE A 412 15.42 44.95 -27.15
C PHE A 412 14.37 46.06 -27.03
N ALA A 413 14.42 46.89 -25.98
CA ALA A 413 13.58 48.09 -25.86
C ALA A 413 13.87 49.12 -26.95
N ALA A 414 15.09 49.12 -27.48
CA ALA A 414 15.50 49.91 -28.64
C ALA A 414 15.09 49.32 -30.00
N SER A 415 14.23 48.29 -30.05
CA SER A 415 13.72 47.73 -31.31
C SER A 415 12.66 48.62 -31.97
N ASN A 416 12.83 48.93 -33.26
CA ASN A 416 11.87 49.70 -34.06
C ASN A 416 10.54 48.95 -34.31
N PHE A 417 10.49 47.63 -34.10
CA PHE A 417 9.24 46.87 -34.15
C PHE A 417 8.32 47.18 -32.94
N GLY A 418 8.92 47.64 -31.84
CA GLY A 418 8.24 47.97 -30.60
C GLY A 418 8.23 46.81 -29.61
N LYS A 419 8.87 47.02 -28.45
CA LYS A 419 8.96 46.05 -27.34
C LYS A 419 7.58 45.53 -26.91
N GLU A 420 6.65 46.42 -26.60
CA GLU A 420 5.31 46.03 -26.12
C GLU A 420 4.52 45.25 -27.17
N ARG A 421 4.65 45.64 -28.45
CA ARG A 421 3.99 44.97 -29.57
C ARG A 421 4.46 43.53 -29.70
N PHE A 422 5.77 43.31 -29.72
CA PHE A 422 6.33 41.96 -29.86
C PHE A 422 6.08 41.10 -28.63
N VAL A 423 6.16 41.65 -27.42
CA VAL A 423 5.86 40.92 -26.18
C VAL A 423 4.39 40.49 -26.16
N LYS A 424 3.45 41.38 -26.50
CA LYS A 424 2.02 41.02 -26.61
C LYS A 424 1.79 39.91 -27.64
N LEU A 425 2.45 39.98 -28.80
CA LEU A 425 2.38 38.94 -29.83
C LEU A 425 2.89 37.59 -29.30
N LEU A 426 4.04 37.56 -28.63
CA LEU A 426 4.60 36.34 -28.02
C LEU A 426 3.70 35.78 -26.92
N ASP A 427 3.10 36.62 -26.09
CA ASP A 427 2.20 36.19 -25.03
C ASP A 427 0.92 35.55 -25.60
N GLN A 428 0.36 36.14 -26.66
CA GLN A 428 -0.79 35.58 -27.37
C GLN A 428 -0.44 34.27 -28.09
N LEU A 429 0.73 34.18 -28.72
CA LEU A 429 1.21 32.96 -29.35
C LEU A 429 1.38 31.86 -28.29
N HIS A 430 2.06 32.15 -27.19
CA HIS A 430 2.24 31.22 -26.06
C HIS A 430 0.92 30.69 -25.53
N ASN A 431 -0.07 31.57 -25.31
CA ASN A 431 -1.40 31.17 -24.86
C ASN A 431 -2.13 30.30 -25.89
N SER A 432 -1.97 30.60 -27.19
CA SER A 432 -2.58 29.83 -28.27
C SER A 432 -1.99 28.42 -28.35
N LEU A 433 -0.66 28.31 -28.34
CA LEU A 433 0.05 27.02 -28.31
C LEU A 433 -0.36 26.17 -27.10
N ARG A 434 -0.50 26.80 -25.92
CA ARG A 434 -0.95 26.13 -24.69
C ARG A 434 -2.36 25.53 -24.82
N ILE A 435 -3.28 26.28 -25.44
CA ILE A 435 -4.66 25.82 -25.66
C ILE A 435 -4.67 24.61 -26.61
N ASP A 436 -3.89 24.66 -27.69
CA ASP A 436 -3.87 23.58 -28.67
C ASP A 436 -3.17 22.32 -28.14
N LEU A 437 -2.08 22.48 -27.37
CA LEU A 437 -1.44 21.37 -26.66
C LEU A 437 -2.35 20.74 -25.60
N SER A 438 -3.26 21.52 -25.01
CA SER A 438 -4.27 20.98 -24.07
C SER A 438 -5.27 20.03 -24.75
N MET A 439 -5.25 19.95 -26.08
CA MET A 439 -6.02 19.00 -26.89
C MET A 439 -5.11 18.36 -27.96
N TYR A 440 -3.86 18.03 -27.61
CA TYR A 440 -2.86 17.60 -28.59
C TYR A 440 -3.30 16.39 -29.43
N ARG A 441 -4.02 15.41 -28.85
CA ARG A 441 -4.51 14.23 -29.60
C ARG A 441 -5.49 14.59 -30.72
N LYS A 442 -6.20 15.71 -30.59
CA LYS A 442 -7.16 16.19 -31.59
C LYS A 442 -6.47 16.97 -32.71
N TYR A 443 -5.52 17.83 -32.37
CA TYR A 443 -4.85 18.70 -33.34
C TYR A 443 -3.62 18.05 -34.00
N PHE A 444 -3.03 17.07 -33.33
CA PHE A 444 -1.85 16.32 -33.79
C PHE A 444 -2.15 14.81 -33.74
N PRO A 445 -2.97 14.30 -34.66
CA PRO A 445 -3.39 12.90 -34.63
C PRO A 445 -2.21 11.95 -34.90
N SER A 446 -2.20 10.80 -34.24
CA SER A 446 -1.20 9.75 -34.40
C SER A 446 -1.10 9.19 -35.83
N SER A 447 -2.15 9.36 -36.64
CA SER A 447 -2.19 8.93 -38.04
C SER A 447 -1.32 9.76 -39.00
N SER A 448 -0.89 10.96 -38.60
CA SER A 448 -0.11 11.87 -39.47
C SER A 448 1.29 12.13 -38.89
N PRO A 449 2.35 11.53 -39.48
CA PRO A 449 3.73 11.76 -39.05
C PRO A 449 4.16 13.23 -39.15
N ALA A 450 3.69 13.95 -40.17
CA ALA A 450 3.95 15.38 -40.35
C ALA A 450 3.40 16.20 -39.17
N LYS A 451 2.18 15.88 -38.72
CA LYS A 451 1.58 16.54 -37.55
C LYS A 451 2.26 16.16 -36.24
N LEU A 452 2.82 14.96 -36.10
CA LEU A 452 3.64 14.61 -34.94
C LEU A 452 4.97 15.39 -34.90
N GLN A 453 5.57 15.67 -36.06
CA GLN A 453 6.71 16.59 -36.14
C GLN A 453 6.31 18.03 -35.82
N ASP A 454 5.13 18.47 -36.25
CA ASP A 454 4.58 19.78 -35.83
C ASP A 454 4.38 19.85 -34.32
N LEU A 455 3.91 18.78 -33.67
CA LEU A 455 3.76 18.71 -32.21
C LEU A 455 5.12 18.91 -31.52
N LYS A 456 6.16 18.21 -31.98
CA LYS A 456 7.53 18.37 -31.50
C LYS A 456 7.99 19.83 -31.64
N SER A 457 7.82 20.38 -32.84
CA SER A 457 8.22 21.74 -33.18
C SER A 457 7.43 22.81 -32.41
N THR A 458 6.17 22.54 -32.08
CA THR A 458 5.29 23.39 -31.25
C THR A 458 5.84 23.47 -29.82
N VAL A 459 6.31 22.36 -29.26
CA VAL A 459 6.97 22.34 -27.96
C VAL A 459 8.33 23.04 -28.02
N ASP A 460 9.10 22.84 -29.09
CA ASP A 460 10.36 23.55 -29.30
C ASP A 460 10.12 25.06 -29.37
N LEU A 461 9.08 25.51 -30.06
CA LEU A 461 8.69 26.92 -30.10
C LEU A 461 8.32 27.45 -28.69
N LEU A 462 7.59 26.69 -27.87
CA LEU A 462 7.34 27.08 -26.48
C LEU A 462 8.63 27.20 -25.65
N THR A 463 9.61 26.33 -25.88
CA THR A 463 10.93 26.47 -25.24
C THR A 463 11.65 27.72 -25.71
N SER A 464 11.61 28.03 -27.01
CA SER A 464 12.20 29.24 -27.59
C SER A 464 11.56 30.51 -27.02
N ILE A 465 10.23 30.53 -26.85
CA ILE A 465 9.52 31.65 -26.19
C ILE A 465 9.96 31.79 -24.73
N THR A 466 10.07 30.69 -24.01
CA THR A 466 10.51 30.69 -22.60
C THR A 466 11.96 31.18 -22.48
N PHE A 467 12.82 30.76 -23.40
CA PHE A 467 14.22 31.17 -23.46
C PHE A 467 14.36 32.66 -23.81
N PHE A 468 13.56 33.17 -24.76
CA PHE A 468 13.49 34.60 -25.08
C PHE A 468 13.09 35.43 -23.84
N ARG A 469 12.07 35.00 -23.10
CA ARG A 469 11.65 35.65 -21.84
C ARG A 469 12.78 35.66 -20.79
N MET A 470 13.55 34.57 -20.71
CA MET A 470 14.65 34.45 -19.76
C MET A 470 15.89 35.28 -20.15
N LYS A 471 16.29 35.25 -21.43
CA LYS A 471 17.56 35.83 -21.91
C LYS A 471 17.44 37.25 -22.42
N VAL A 472 16.35 37.59 -23.11
CA VAL A 472 16.15 38.92 -23.71
C VAL A 472 15.34 39.81 -22.77
N LEU A 473 14.23 39.31 -22.21
CA LEU A 473 13.44 40.12 -21.26
C LEU A 473 14.02 40.11 -19.83
N GLU A 474 15.01 39.25 -19.56
CA GLU A 474 15.70 39.12 -18.26
C GLU A 474 14.72 38.85 -17.10
N LEU A 475 13.61 38.14 -17.38
CA LEU A 475 12.69 37.69 -16.34
C LEU A 475 13.37 36.69 -15.41
N ALA A 476 13.35 36.96 -14.11
CA ALA A 476 14.04 36.15 -13.10
C ALA A 476 13.52 34.70 -13.00
N SER A 477 12.23 34.48 -13.24
CA SER A 477 11.61 33.14 -13.15
C SER A 477 10.45 32.98 -14.14
N PRO A 478 10.72 32.83 -15.45
CA PRO A 478 9.68 32.51 -16.41
C PRO A 478 9.09 31.11 -16.14
N PRO A 479 7.82 30.86 -16.50
CA PRO A 479 7.21 29.54 -16.32
C PRO A 479 8.01 28.49 -17.10
N ARG A 480 8.47 27.45 -16.40
CA ARG A 480 9.27 26.37 -16.98
C ARG A 480 8.46 25.64 -18.06
N ALA A 481 9.02 25.52 -19.26
CA ALA A 481 8.32 24.93 -20.39
C ALA A 481 7.84 23.49 -20.12
N SER A 482 8.64 22.68 -19.41
CA SER A 482 8.26 21.32 -19.01
C SER A 482 6.98 21.28 -18.18
N ASN A 483 6.83 22.16 -17.20
CA ASN A 483 5.63 22.26 -16.36
C ASN A 483 4.41 22.66 -17.20
N VAL A 484 4.56 23.63 -18.10
CA VAL A 484 3.47 24.07 -18.97
C VAL A 484 3.00 22.93 -19.88
N VAL A 485 3.94 22.21 -20.50
CA VAL A 485 3.63 21.05 -21.37
C VAL A 485 3.00 19.92 -20.57
N SER A 486 3.49 19.65 -19.35
CA SER A 486 2.91 18.65 -18.44
C SER A 486 1.45 18.96 -18.09
N GLU A 487 1.14 20.20 -17.73
CA GLU A 487 -0.24 20.62 -17.43
C GLU A 487 -1.15 20.54 -18.66
N CYS A 488 -0.65 20.91 -19.84
CA CYS A 488 -1.40 20.76 -21.10
C CYS A 488 -1.69 19.28 -21.41
N ALA A 489 -0.66 18.43 -21.30
CA ALA A 489 -0.80 17.00 -21.55
C ALA A 489 -1.82 16.37 -20.59
N LYS A 490 -1.77 16.75 -19.31
CA LYS A 490 -2.74 16.34 -18.28
C LYS A 490 -4.16 16.80 -18.60
N ALA A 491 -4.35 18.06 -19.02
CA ALA A 491 -5.65 18.56 -19.46
C ALA A 491 -6.20 17.75 -20.65
N CYS A 492 -5.33 17.43 -21.64
CA CYS A 492 -5.72 16.59 -22.77
C CYS A 492 -6.13 15.18 -22.33
N MET A 493 -5.38 14.57 -21.40
CA MET A 493 -5.71 13.27 -20.81
C MET A 493 -7.05 13.29 -20.08
N GLN A 494 -7.35 14.34 -19.32
CA GLN A 494 -8.64 14.50 -18.63
C GLN A 494 -9.80 14.61 -19.63
N SER A 495 -9.67 15.45 -20.66
CA SER A 495 -10.69 15.55 -21.71
C SER A 495 -10.84 14.25 -22.50
N THR A 496 -9.75 13.52 -22.72
CA THR A 496 -9.80 12.21 -23.41
C THR A 496 -10.52 11.17 -22.58
N TYR A 497 -10.31 11.14 -21.26
CA TYR A 497 -11.06 10.27 -20.35
C TYR A 497 -12.56 10.52 -20.44
N GLN A 498 -12.99 11.78 -20.38
CA GLN A 498 -14.40 12.17 -20.49
C GLN A 498 -15.00 11.73 -21.84
N LEU A 499 -14.31 12.01 -22.96
CA LEU A 499 -14.78 11.62 -24.29
C LEU A 499 -14.89 10.09 -24.44
N LEU A 500 -13.92 9.33 -23.90
CA LEU A 500 -13.98 7.87 -23.91
C LEU A 500 -15.13 7.37 -23.05
N PHE A 501 -15.32 7.96 -21.86
CA PHE A 501 -16.39 7.58 -20.94
C PHE A 501 -17.76 7.81 -21.57
N ASP A 502 -17.98 8.97 -22.16
CA ASP A 502 -19.23 9.32 -22.87
C ASP A 502 -19.47 8.38 -24.06
N SER A 503 -18.45 8.11 -24.86
CA SER A 503 -18.55 7.19 -26.01
C SER A 503 -18.84 5.75 -25.59
N CYS A 504 -18.25 5.28 -24.49
CA CYS A 504 -18.58 3.97 -23.93
C CYS A 504 -20.01 3.96 -23.35
N CYS A 505 -20.47 5.06 -22.73
CA CYS A 505 -21.85 5.17 -22.24
C CYS A 505 -22.88 5.05 -23.38
N GLU A 506 -22.58 5.54 -24.58
CA GLU A 506 -23.45 5.37 -25.76
C GLU A 506 -23.58 3.91 -26.20
N GLN A 507 -22.55 3.08 -25.99
CA GLN A 507 -22.56 1.65 -26.31
C GLN A 507 -23.20 0.80 -25.19
N GLY A 508 -23.23 1.33 -23.96
CA GLY A 508 -23.89 0.75 -22.80
C GLY A 508 -23.50 1.48 -21.52
N ALA A 509 -24.44 2.21 -20.91
CA ALA A 509 -24.18 2.99 -19.70
C ALA A 509 -23.81 2.11 -18.48
N PRO A 510 -23.08 2.67 -17.49
CA PRO A 510 -22.89 2.01 -16.20
C PRO A 510 -24.25 1.61 -15.61
N SER A 511 -24.39 0.34 -15.24
CA SER A 511 -25.63 -0.22 -14.69
C SER A 511 -25.37 -0.86 -13.34
N SER A 512 -26.30 -0.70 -12.39
CA SER A 512 -26.27 -1.41 -11.11
C SER A 512 -26.35 -2.95 -11.25
N GLU A 513 -26.73 -3.44 -12.44
CA GLU A 513 -26.98 -4.87 -12.71
C GLU A 513 -25.81 -5.59 -13.40
N SER A 514 -24.81 -4.87 -13.93
CA SER A 514 -23.61 -5.48 -14.50
C SER A 514 -22.38 -4.58 -14.40
N VAL A 515 -21.23 -5.18 -14.14
CA VAL A 515 -19.93 -4.48 -14.10
C VAL A 515 -19.18 -4.51 -15.44
N LYS A 516 -19.80 -5.05 -16.49
CA LYS A 516 -19.19 -5.20 -17.82
C LYS A 516 -18.65 -3.88 -18.40
N PHE A 517 -19.38 -2.78 -18.22
CA PHE A 517 -18.93 -1.45 -18.63
C PHE A 517 -17.53 -1.13 -18.08
N TRP A 518 -17.32 -1.29 -16.78
CA TRP A 518 -16.03 -1.00 -16.12
C TRP A 518 -14.92 -1.93 -16.57
N PHE A 519 -15.27 -3.18 -16.88
CA PHE A 519 -14.35 -4.18 -17.42
C PHE A 519 -13.88 -3.80 -18.82
N ASP A 520 -14.80 -3.44 -19.72
CA ASP A 520 -14.49 -3.08 -21.11
C ASP A 520 -13.80 -1.71 -21.18
N PHE A 521 -14.20 -0.74 -20.35
CA PHE A 521 -13.62 0.61 -20.30
C PHE A 521 -12.10 0.62 -20.02
N LEU A 522 -11.62 -0.33 -19.21
CA LEU A 522 -10.17 -0.50 -18.97
C LEU A 522 -9.40 -0.78 -20.26
N ASP A 523 -9.98 -1.50 -21.23
CA ASP A 523 -9.28 -1.80 -22.50
C ASP A 523 -9.07 -0.52 -23.34
N TYR A 524 -10.04 0.39 -23.33
CA TYR A 524 -9.91 1.69 -24.00
C TYR A 524 -8.85 2.55 -23.32
N MET A 525 -8.83 2.59 -21.98
CA MET A 525 -7.77 3.28 -21.24
C MET A 525 -6.38 2.72 -21.53
N MET A 526 -6.24 1.39 -21.56
CA MET A 526 -4.97 0.73 -21.87
C MET A 526 -4.45 1.09 -23.25
N ARG A 527 -5.34 1.17 -24.26
CA ARG A 527 -4.96 1.60 -25.62
C ARG A 527 -4.44 3.03 -25.64
N VAL A 528 -5.12 3.97 -24.96
CA VAL A 528 -4.67 5.36 -24.91
C VAL A 528 -3.32 5.52 -24.21
N ILE A 529 -3.10 4.79 -23.10
CA ILE A 529 -1.80 4.81 -22.41
C ILE A 529 -0.68 4.29 -23.31
N GLU A 530 -0.95 3.23 -24.09
CA GLU A 530 0.05 2.67 -25.00
C GLU A 530 0.35 3.62 -26.17
N ASP A 531 -0.65 4.29 -26.72
CA ASP A 531 -0.47 5.33 -27.74
C ASP A 531 0.38 6.50 -27.19
N ASP A 532 0.12 6.94 -25.95
CA ASP A 532 0.91 7.99 -25.31
C ASP A 532 2.36 7.57 -25.05
N ARG A 533 2.58 6.30 -24.73
CA ARG A 533 3.91 5.75 -24.49
C ARG A 533 4.71 5.61 -25.78
N THR A 534 4.09 5.10 -26.84
CA THR A 534 4.78 4.67 -28.07
C THR A 534 4.79 5.73 -29.17
N VAL A 535 3.75 6.57 -29.27
CA VAL A 535 3.62 7.58 -30.34
C VAL A 535 3.97 8.98 -29.82
N TYR A 536 3.31 9.42 -28.74
CA TYR A 536 3.49 10.78 -28.24
C TYR A 536 4.73 10.94 -27.37
N GLY A 537 5.13 9.90 -26.63
CA GLY A 537 6.36 9.89 -25.82
C GLY A 537 7.62 10.27 -26.60
N PRO A 538 7.92 9.63 -27.75
CA PRO A 538 9.04 10.02 -28.60
C PRO A 538 8.94 11.43 -29.19
N SER A 539 7.72 11.89 -29.48
CA SER A 539 7.46 13.22 -30.05
C SER A 539 7.65 14.35 -29.03
N LEU A 540 7.41 14.06 -27.74
CA LEU A 540 7.50 14.98 -26.60
C LEU A 540 8.73 14.70 -25.72
N ASN A 541 9.86 14.40 -26.35
CA ASN A 541 11.09 13.98 -25.67
C ASN A 541 12.05 15.12 -25.30
N GLN A 542 11.61 16.38 -25.32
CA GLN A 542 12.44 17.55 -24.98
C GLN A 542 12.88 17.56 -23.51
N PHE A 543 12.12 16.92 -22.62
CA PHE A 543 12.37 16.92 -21.16
C PHE A 543 12.36 15.51 -20.58
N PRO A 544 13.24 14.59 -21.01
CA PRO A 544 13.12 13.16 -20.69
C PRO A 544 13.25 12.86 -19.19
N GLN A 545 13.92 13.73 -18.42
CA GLN A 545 14.06 13.59 -16.96
C GLN A 545 12.87 14.16 -16.18
N GLU A 546 12.10 15.08 -16.76
CA GLU A 546 11.03 15.82 -16.06
C GLU A 546 9.63 15.40 -16.53
N LEU A 547 9.49 15.00 -17.80
CA LEU A 547 8.22 14.66 -18.43
C LEU A 547 8.32 13.30 -19.12
N ASN A 548 7.57 12.34 -18.61
CA ASN A 548 7.31 11.07 -19.28
C ASN A 548 5.80 10.99 -19.56
N VAL A 549 5.43 11.14 -20.83
CA VAL A 549 4.02 11.22 -21.26
C VAL A 549 3.24 9.95 -20.91
N GLY A 550 3.86 8.78 -21.05
CA GLY A 550 3.24 7.50 -20.70
C GLY A 550 2.95 7.39 -19.20
N HIS A 551 3.90 7.78 -18.35
CA HIS A 551 3.70 7.80 -16.90
C HIS A 551 2.64 8.83 -16.48
N LEU A 552 2.65 10.02 -17.09
CA LEU A 552 1.67 11.07 -16.85
C LEU A 552 0.26 10.62 -17.26
N SER A 553 0.14 9.93 -18.40
CA SER A 553 -1.11 9.34 -18.89
C SER A 553 -1.66 8.31 -17.92
N ALA A 554 -0.85 7.30 -17.57
CA ALA A 554 -1.24 6.26 -16.63
C ALA A 554 -1.68 6.84 -15.28
N GLY A 555 -0.92 7.79 -14.73
CA GLY A 555 -1.24 8.44 -13.45
C GLY A 555 -2.54 9.25 -13.49
N THR A 556 -2.77 10.02 -14.57
CA THR A 556 -3.95 10.86 -14.72
C THR A 556 -5.21 10.03 -14.93
N LEU A 557 -5.16 9.09 -15.88
CA LEU A 557 -6.29 8.23 -16.21
C LEU A 557 -6.67 7.32 -15.04
N TRP A 558 -5.68 6.75 -14.33
CA TRP A 558 -5.94 5.98 -13.10
C TRP A 558 -6.64 6.80 -12.02
N THR A 559 -6.26 8.08 -11.86
CA THR A 559 -6.83 8.95 -10.82
C THR A 559 -8.31 9.26 -11.06
N LEU A 560 -8.71 9.41 -12.32
CA LEU A 560 -10.12 9.59 -12.69
C LEU A 560 -10.89 8.27 -12.56
N TYR A 561 -10.36 7.20 -13.16
CA TYR A 561 -10.98 5.87 -13.12
C TYR A 561 -11.19 5.35 -11.71
N LYS A 562 -10.20 5.50 -10.82
CA LYS A 562 -10.33 5.03 -9.44
C LYS A 562 -11.44 5.74 -8.67
N MET A 563 -11.68 7.02 -8.96
CA MET A 563 -12.73 7.79 -8.29
C MET A 563 -14.10 7.29 -8.74
N ASP A 564 -14.30 7.16 -10.05
CA ASP A 564 -15.58 6.73 -10.62
C ASP A 564 -15.88 5.27 -10.29
N LEU A 565 -14.89 4.37 -10.42
CA LEU A 565 -15.06 2.96 -10.09
C LEU A 565 -15.38 2.77 -8.61
N LYS A 566 -14.69 3.49 -7.71
CA LYS A 566 -14.95 3.39 -6.27
C LYS A 566 -16.40 3.77 -5.95
N MET A 567 -16.89 4.89 -6.50
CA MET A 567 -18.28 5.31 -6.30
C MET A 567 -19.28 4.28 -6.84
N ALA A 568 -19.01 3.72 -8.03
CA ALA A 568 -19.85 2.67 -8.59
C ALA A 568 -19.88 1.41 -7.72
N LEU A 569 -18.71 0.95 -7.24
CA LEU A 569 -18.63 -0.23 -6.37
C LEU A 569 -19.31 0.00 -5.02
N GLU A 570 -19.27 1.21 -4.47
CA GLU A 570 -20.02 1.56 -3.26
C GLU A 570 -21.54 1.43 -3.49
N GLU A 571 -22.06 1.88 -4.64
CA GLU A 571 -23.47 1.69 -5.02
C GLU A 571 -23.82 0.20 -5.23
N HIS A 572 -22.97 -0.53 -5.96
CA HIS A 572 -23.15 -1.97 -6.17
C HIS A 572 -23.17 -2.77 -4.86
N ALA A 573 -22.37 -2.37 -3.86
CA ALA A 573 -22.33 -3.03 -2.56
C ALA A 573 -23.65 -2.88 -1.79
N THR A 574 -24.44 -1.83 -2.07
CA THR A 574 -25.77 -1.64 -1.47
C THR A 574 -26.88 -2.40 -2.18
N THR A 575 -26.81 -2.51 -3.51
CA THR A 575 -27.88 -3.09 -4.34
C THR A 575 -27.73 -4.59 -4.57
N LYS A 576 -26.49 -5.10 -4.68
CA LYS A 576 -26.11 -6.52 -4.81
C LYS A 576 -26.87 -7.30 -5.90
N LYS A 577 -27.06 -6.70 -7.07
CA LYS A 577 -27.83 -7.30 -8.18
C LYS A 577 -27.02 -8.15 -9.17
N CYS A 578 -25.70 -7.99 -9.18
CA CYS A 578 -24.80 -8.66 -10.12
C CYS A 578 -24.17 -9.92 -9.48
N PRO A 579 -23.92 -11.00 -10.24
CA PRO A 579 -23.33 -12.21 -9.69
C PRO A 579 -21.87 -12.00 -9.25
N THR A 580 -21.49 -12.63 -8.13
CA THR A 580 -20.15 -12.48 -7.52
C THR A 580 -18.96 -12.77 -8.47
N PRO A 581 -19.02 -13.71 -9.44
CA PRO A 581 -17.89 -13.95 -10.35
C PRO A 581 -17.58 -12.77 -11.27
N GLU A 582 -18.56 -11.93 -11.64
CA GLU A 582 -18.31 -10.75 -12.47
C GLU A 582 -17.45 -9.73 -11.71
N TYR A 583 -17.71 -9.51 -10.41
CA TYR A 583 -16.88 -8.65 -9.56
C TYR A 583 -15.46 -9.20 -9.39
N MET A 584 -15.31 -10.53 -9.27
CA MET A 584 -14.00 -11.18 -9.18
C MET A 584 -13.20 -10.99 -10.47
N ASN A 585 -13.84 -11.15 -11.63
CA ASN A 585 -13.20 -10.90 -12.93
C ASN A 585 -12.77 -9.43 -13.09
N LEU A 586 -13.61 -8.49 -12.65
CA LEU A 586 -13.25 -7.07 -12.64
C LEU A 586 -12.05 -6.80 -11.72
N TYR A 587 -12.01 -7.40 -10.52
CA TYR A 587 -10.87 -7.29 -9.61
C TYR A 587 -9.56 -7.70 -10.30
N PHE A 588 -9.54 -8.85 -10.97
CA PHE A 588 -8.34 -9.33 -11.68
C PHE A 588 -7.91 -8.39 -12.80
N LYS A 589 -8.87 -7.80 -13.53
CA LYS A 589 -8.56 -6.83 -14.60
C LYS A 589 -8.01 -5.52 -14.05
N VAL A 590 -8.60 -4.99 -12.98
CA VAL A 590 -8.11 -3.79 -12.28
C VAL A 590 -6.71 -4.03 -11.70
N LYS A 591 -6.47 -5.19 -11.09
CA LYS A 591 -5.15 -5.60 -10.60
C LYS A 591 -4.12 -5.63 -11.74
N GLY A 592 -4.45 -6.27 -12.86
CA GLY A 592 -3.57 -6.34 -14.04
C GLY A 592 -3.22 -4.95 -14.57
N PHE A 593 -4.21 -4.05 -14.66
CA PHE A 593 -4.00 -2.66 -15.05
C PHE A 593 -3.08 -1.92 -14.07
N TYR A 594 -3.34 -2.02 -12.76
CA TYR A 594 -2.57 -1.32 -11.72
C TYR A 594 -1.10 -1.73 -11.75
N PHE A 595 -0.80 -3.03 -11.75
CA PHE A 595 0.58 -3.49 -11.74
C PHE A 595 1.32 -3.17 -13.04
N LYS A 596 0.62 -3.24 -14.20
CA LYS A 596 1.25 -2.96 -15.50
C LYS A 596 1.60 -1.48 -15.72
N TYR A 597 0.76 -0.54 -15.25
CA TYR A 597 0.92 0.89 -15.61
C TYR A 597 1.07 1.84 -14.41
N VAL A 598 0.62 1.47 -13.22
CA VAL A 598 0.49 2.38 -12.07
C VAL A 598 1.52 2.11 -10.98
N SER A 599 1.85 0.84 -10.72
CA SER A 599 2.69 0.42 -9.60
C SER A 599 4.10 1.04 -9.59
N ASP A 600 4.69 1.25 -10.77
CA ASP A 600 6.02 1.83 -10.93
C ASP A 600 6.04 3.37 -10.88
N LEU A 601 4.89 4.03 -10.83
CA LEU A 601 4.82 5.49 -10.78
C LEU A 601 5.37 6.00 -9.43
N PRO A 602 6.13 7.12 -9.40
CA PRO A 602 6.77 7.62 -8.19
C PRO A 602 5.81 7.84 -7.00
N GLN A 603 4.57 8.28 -7.29
CA GLN A 603 3.53 8.51 -6.28
C GLN A 603 2.96 7.21 -5.66
N TYR A 604 3.11 6.07 -6.35
CA TYR A 604 2.52 4.79 -5.95
C TYR A 604 3.55 3.71 -5.54
N LYS A 605 4.84 3.93 -5.85
CA LYS A 605 5.91 2.95 -5.62
C LYS A 605 6.10 2.52 -4.15
N GLN A 606 5.70 3.36 -3.19
CA GLN A 606 5.82 3.09 -1.75
C GLN A 606 4.47 3.06 -1.03
N SER A 607 3.35 3.26 -1.74
CA SER A 607 2.02 3.26 -1.12
C SER A 607 1.34 1.91 -1.27
N ILE A 608 0.53 1.57 -0.26
CA ILE A 608 -0.28 0.35 -0.30
C ILE A 608 -1.45 0.61 -1.27
N PRO A 609 -1.68 -0.25 -2.28
CA PRO A 609 -2.77 -0.06 -3.22
C PRO A 609 -4.14 -0.07 -2.52
N GLU A 610 -4.96 0.94 -2.82
CA GLU A 610 -6.29 1.11 -2.21
C GLU A 610 -7.36 0.23 -2.87
N PHE A 611 -7.18 -0.12 -4.16
CA PHE A 611 -8.21 -0.81 -4.94
C PHE A 611 -8.73 -2.12 -4.34
N PRO A 612 -7.92 -2.97 -3.64
CA PRO A 612 -8.45 -4.19 -3.05
C PRO A 612 -9.52 -3.94 -2.01
N ALA A 613 -9.49 -2.79 -1.32
CA ALA A 613 -10.47 -2.45 -0.31
C ALA A 613 -11.88 -2.23 -0.90
N TRP A 614 -11.98 -1.76 -2.15
CA TRP A 614 -13.27 -1.51 -2.80
C TRP A 614 -14.00 -2.81 -3.14
N PHE A 615 -13.27 -3.92 -3.28
CA PHE A 615 -13.84 -5.22 -3.65
C PHE A 615 -14.20 -6.10 -2.45
N ILE A 616 -13.87 -5.70 -1.21
CA ILE A 616 -14.10 -6.50 0.00
C ILE A 616 -15.54 -6.99 0.12
N PRO A 617 -16.59 -6.15 -0.04
CA PRO A 617 -17.96 -6.61 0.14
C PRO A 617 -18.30 -7.78 -0.79
N PHE A 618 -17.86 -7.73 -2.04
CA PHE A 618 -18.14 -8.76 -3.05
C PHE A 618 -17.33 -10.03 -2.82
N VAL A 619 -16.08 -9.92 -2.36
CA VAL A 619 -15.27 -11.06 -1.95
C VAL A 619 -15.89 -11.76 -0.74
N MET A 620 -16.43 -10.99 0.22
CA MET A 620 -17.11 -11.55 1.38
C MET A 620 -18.42 -12.26 0.98
N ASP A 621 -19.18 -11.70 0.04
CA ASP A 621 -20.37 -12.34 -0.53
C ASP A 621 -20.00 -13.62 -1.30
N TRP A 622 -18.94 -13.61 -2.11
CA TRP A 622 -18.42 -14.81 -2.78
C TRP A 622 -18.00 -15.88 -1.77
N LEU A 623 -17.36 -15.51 -0.66
CA LEU A 623 -17.02 -16.43 0.43
C LEU A 623 -18.27 -17.00 1.12
N ASN A 624 -19.35 -16.23 1.24
CA ASN A 624 -20.62 -16.73 1.77
C ASN A 624 -21.27 -17.76 0.82
N GLU A 625 -21.26 -17.51 -0.49
CA GLU A 625 -21.72 -18.46 -1.49
C GLU A 625 -20.86 -19.74 -1.49
N ASN A 626 -19.54 -19.57 -1.37
CA ASN A 626 -18.60 -20.67 -1.25
C ASN A 626 -18.82 -21.51 0.01
N ASP A 627 -19.24 -20.93 1.14
CA ASP A 627 -19.59 -21.69 2.35
C ASP A 627 -20.73 -22.67 2.11
N GLU A 628 -21.82 -22.19 1.48
CA GLU A 628 -22.99 -23.03 1.20
C GLU A 628 -22.65 -24.09 0.16
N HIS A 629 -21.91 -23.73 -0.90
CA HIS A 629 -21.44 -24.69 -1.89
C HIS A 629 -20.53 -25.77 -1.28
N SER A 630 -19.61 -25.38 -0.39
CA SER A 630 -18.73 -26.32 0.32
C SER A 630 -19.51 -27.25 1.26
N MET A 631 -20.57 -26.74 1.91
CA MET A 631 -21.45 -27.55 2.75
C MET A 631 -22.28 -28.56 1.95
N ASP A 632 -22.73 -28.20 0.76
CA ASP A 632 -23.47 -29.11 -0.12
C ASP A 632 -22.57 -30.20 -0.69
N ILE A 633 -21.35 -29.85 -1.13
CA ILE A 633 -20.33 -30.83 -1.54
C ILE A 633 -20.03 -31.80 -0.39
N LEU A 634 -19.82 -31.28 0.82
CA LEU A 634 -19.62 -32.10 2.01
C LEU A 634 -20.75 -33.11 2.23
N ARG A 635 -22.01 -32.65 2.26
CA ARG A 635 -23.17 -33.50 2.50
C ARG A 635 -23.32 -34.57 1.42
N ASN A 636 -23.14 -34.19 0.16
CA ASN A 636 -23.25 -35.10 -0.97
C ASN A 636 -22.13 -36.14 -0.98
N ALA A 637 -20.88 -35.71 -0.74
CA ALA A 637 -19.72 -36.61 -0.66
C ALA A 637 -19.88 -37.61 0.49
N TYR A 638 -20.23 -37.14 1.70
CA TYR A 638 -20.42 -38.02 2.86
C TYR A 638 -21.56 -39.02 2.67
N ASN A 639 -22.73 -38.57 2.17
CA ASN A 639 -23.88 -39.45 1.99
C ASN A 639 -23.64 -40.50 0.89
N ARG A 640 -22.89 -40.16 -0.17
CA ARG A 640 -22.46 -41.11 -1.19
C ARG A 640 -21.54 -42.17 -0.59
N ASP A 641 -20.51 -41.73 0.11
CA ASP A 641 -19.54 -42.61 0.77
C ASP A 641 -20.23 -43.53 1.79
N LYS A 642 -21.21 -43.00 2.53
CA LYS A 642 -22.06 -43.79 3.45
C LYS A 642 -22.89 -44.86 2.74
N ALA A 643 -23.43 -44.57 1.56
CA ALA A 643 -24.19 -45.55 0.77
C ALA A 643 -23.28 -46.70 0.28
N ASP A 644 -22.01 -46.38 0.00
CA ASP A 644 -21.01 -47.32 -0.50
C ASP A 644 -20.21 -48.03 0.62
N ASN A 645 -20.60 -47.86 1.90
CA ASN A 645 -19.89 -48.35 3.08
C ASN A 645 -18.43 -47.87 3.20
N PHE A 646 -18.20 -46.59 2.91
CA PHE A 646 -16.92 -45.88 3.09
C PHE A 646 -15.74 -46.60 2.41
N PRO A 647 -15.77 -46.78 1.08
CA PRO A 647 -14.67 -47.40 0.33
C PRO A 647 -13.35 -46.65 0.55
N GLN A 648 -12.28 -47.41 0.74
CA GLN A 648 -10.92 -46.87 0.75
C GLN A 648 -10.52 -46.43 -0.66
N THR A 649 -9.82 -45.31 -0.77
CA THR A 649 -9.40 -44.76 -2.07
C THR A 649 -8.41 -45.66 -2.83
N SER A 650 -7.63 -46.45 -2.10
CA SER A 650 -6.62 -47.41 -2.58
C SER A 650 -6.17 -48.34 -1.44
N ASP A 651 -5.46 -49.41 -1.77
CA ASP A 651 -4.89 -50.35 -0.78
C ASP A 651 -3.86 -49.71 0.17
N HIS A 652 -3.30 -48.56 -0.23
CA HIS A 652 -2.32 -47.82 0.57
C HIS A 652 -2.94 -46.68 1.41
N THR A 653 -4.21 -46.34 1.17
CA THR A 653 -4.93 -45.28 1.90
C THR A 653 -5.90 -45.86 2.91
N ARG A 654 -5.85 -45.39 4.14
CA ARG A 654 -6.65 -45.93 5.25
C ARG A 654 -7.96 -45.16 5.50
N PHE A 655 -8.21 -44.07 4.77
CA PHE A 655 -9.41 -43.23 4.81
C PHE A 655 -10.24 -43.39 3.51
N SER A 656 -11.46 -42.87 3.51
CA SER A 656 -12.41 -42.99 2.40
C SER A 656 -12.49 -41.74 1.51
N ASN A 657 -13.20 -41.88 0.37
CA ASN A 657 -13.20 -40.90 -0.72
C ASN A 657 -13.81 -39.54 -0.33
N SER A 658 -14.78 -39.50 0.59
CA SER A 658 -15.44 -38.23 0.97
C SER A 658 -14.47 -37.20 1.56
N VAL A 659 -13.38 -37.63 2.19
CA VAL A 659 -12.35 -36.71 2.70
C VAL A 659 -11.62 -36.02 1.54
N VAL A 660 -11.32 -36.74 0.47
CA VAL A 660 -10.62 -36.21 -0.71
C VAL A 660 -11.49 -35.17 -1.41
N ASP A 661 -12.77 -35.45 -1.61
CA ASP A 661 -13.72 -34.54 -2.26
C ASP A 661 -13.84 -33.20 -1.52
N VAL A 662 -13.99 -33.26 -0.19
CA VAL A 662 -14.11 -32.06 0.66
C VAL A 662 -12.85 -31.20 0.60
N PHE A 663 -11.66 -31.81 0.71
CA PHE A 663 -10.41 -31.05 0.64
C PHE A 663 -10.08 -30.56 -0.76
N THR A 664 -10.56 -31.22 -1.82
CA THR A 664 -10.41 -30.73 -3.19
C THR A 664 -11.14 -29.39 -3.34
N GLN A 665 -12.41 -29.32 -2.94
CA GLN A 665 -13.20 -28.08 -2.95
C GLN A 665 -12.56 -26.96 -2.11
N LEU A 666 -12.14 -27.26 -0.88
CA LEU A 666 -11.54 -26.26 0.00
C LEU A 666 -10.20 -25.73 -0.55
N ASN A 667 -9.39 -26.58 -1.17
CA ASN A 667 -8.14 -26.16 -1.79
C ASN A 667 -8.37 -25.34 -3.07
N GLU A 668 -9.40 -25.63 -3.85
CA GLU A 668 -9.78 -24.80 -5.01
C GLU A 668 -10.18 -23.39 -4.58
N ALA A 669 -10.99 -23.27 -3.53
CA ALA A 669 -11.36 -21.97 -2.97
C ALA A 669 -10.13 -21.20 -2.44
N LEU A 670 -9.23 -21.87 -1.71
CA LEU A 670 -7.98 -21.25 -1.23
C LEU A 670 -7.06 -20.82 -2.38
N LYS A 671 -6.98 -21.62 -3.45
CA LYS A 671 -6.18 -21.31 -4.63
C LYS A 671 -6.67 -20.02 -5.30
N LEU A 672 -7.98 -19.81 -5.41
CA LEU A 672 -8.54 -18.56 -5.95
C LEU A 672 -8.14 -17.36 -5.09
N LEU A 673 -8.30 -17.44 -3.76
CA LEU A 673 -7.93 -16.36 -2.84
C LEU A 673 -6.43 -16.03 -2.89
N LYS A 674 -5.57 -17.03 -3.13
CA LYS A 674 -4.14 -16.82 -3.36
C LYS A 674 -3.84 -16.16 -4.71
N GLN A 675 -4.52 -16.58 -5.78
CA GLN A 675 -4.34 -16.00 -7.11
C GLN A 675 -4.73 -14.52 -7.15
N MET A 676 -5.64 -14.09 -6.28
CA MET A 676 -5.93 -12.67 -6.11
C MET A 676 -4.68 -11.86 -5.75
N ASP A 677 -3.70 -12.43 -5.04
CA ASP A 677 -2.42 -11.79 -4.67
C ASP A 677 -2.66 -10.37 -4.15
N CYS A 678 -3.48 -10.28 -3.10
CA CYS A 678 -3.96 -9.01 -2.59
C CYS A 678 -2.78 -8.20 -2.01
N PRO A 679 -2.44 -7.04 -2.59
CA PRO A 679 -1.28 -6.27 -2.15
C PRO A 679 -1.51 -5.54 -0.82
N ASN A 680 -2.74 -5.50 -0.33
CA ASN A 680 -3.08 -4.88 0.95
C ASN A 680 -3.13 -5.97 2.04
N PRO A 681 -2.18 -5.98 3.00
CA PRO A 681 -2.07 -7.03 4.00
C PRO A 681 -3.26 -7.08 4.95
N VAL A 682 -3.89 -5.93 5.23
CA VAL A 682 -5.09 -5.86 6.10
C VAL A 682 -6.26 -6.54 5.43
N VAL A 683 -6.48 -6.25 4.15
CA VAL A 683 -7.56 -6.86 3.36
C VAL A 683 -7.35 -8.36 3.19
N TYR A 684 -6.10 -8.77 2.92
CA TYR A 684 -5.75 -10.19 2.84
C TYR A 684 -6.03 -10.92 4.16
N ALA A 685 -5.67 -10.31 5.30
CA ALA A 685 -5.95 -10.87 6.62
C ALA A 685 -7.45 -11.05 6.88
N ASP A 686 -8.28 -10.09 6.49
CA ASP A 686 -9.74 -10.19 6.61
C ASP A 686 -10.32 -11.34 5.75
N MET A 687 -9.84 -11.49 4.52
CA MET A 687 -10.21 -12.60 3.64
C MET A 687 -9.84 -13.96 4.26
N MET A 688 -8.61 -14.10 4.76
CA MET A 688 -8.15 -15.33 5.41
C MET A 688 -8.93 -15.62 6.69
N LYS A 689 -9.24 -14.59 7.49
CA LYS A 689 -10.06 -14.71 8.70
C LYS A 689 -11.47 -15.21 8.36
N ARG A 690 -12.08 -14.72 7.29
CA ARG A 690 -13.38 -15.23 6.82
C ARG A 690 -13.30 -16.67 6.33
N PHE A 691 -12.29 -17.02 5.55
CA PHE A 691 -12.08 -18.39 5.06
C PHE A 691 -11.79 -19.39 6.19
N SER A 692 -11.10 -18.99 7.25
CA SER A 692 -10.90 -19.83 8.44
C SER A 692 -12.21 -20.26 9.11
N LYS A 693 -13.23 -19.39 9.05
CA LYS A 693 -14.58 -19.72 9.55
C LYS A 693 -15.26 -20.75 8.65
N THR A 694 -15.06 -20.68 7.33
CA THR A 694 -15.52 -21.69 6.36
C THR A 694 -14.92 -23.05 6.70
N LEU A 695 -13.59 -23.12 6.85
CA LEU A 695 -12.88 -24.35 7.24
C LEU A 695 -13.43 -24.92 8.55
N ASN A 696 -13.61 -24.06 9.56
CA ASN A 696 -14.17 -24.46 10.84
C ASN A 696 -15.62 -24.97 10.72
N LYS A 697 -16.48 -24.33 9.91
CA LYS A 697 -17.87 -24.76 9.70
C LYS A 697 -17.93 -26.13 8.99
N VAL A 698 -17.21 -26.28 7.87
CA VAL A 698 -17.25 -27.49 7.02
C VAL A 698 -16.63 -28.68 7.73
N LEU A 699 -15.44 -28.54 8.32
CA LEU A 699 -14.74 -29.68 8.94
C LEU A 699 -15.39 -30.13 10.25
N LEU A 700 -15.95 -29.22 11.05
CA LEU A 700 -16.75 -29.62 12.20
C LEU A 700 -18.05 -30.31 11.78
N ALA A 701 -18.72 -29.83 10.73
CA ALA A 701 -19.91 -30.51 10.22
C ALA A 701 -19.60 -31.94 9.75
N TYR A 702 -18.47 -32.17 9.06
CA TYR A 702 -18.02 -33.52 8.73
C TYR A 702 -17.84 -34.37 9.99
N ALA A 703 -17.10 -33.85 10.97
CA ALA A 703 -16.82 -34.57 12.22
C ALA A 703 -18.09 -34.88 13.03
N ASP A 704 -19.05 -33.95 13.06
CA ASP A 704 -20.36 -34.13 13.72
C ASP A 704 -21.21 -35.18 13.00
N MET A 705 -21.18 -35.22 11.66
CA MET A 705 -21.86 -36.25 10.87
C MET A 705 -21.27 -37.64 11.15
N VAL A 706 -19.94 -37.77 11.19
CA VAL A 706 -19.26 -39.01 11.59
C VAL A 706 -19.67 -39.41 13.00
N HIS A 707 -19.56 -38.50 13.98
CA HIS A 707 -19.90 -38.79 15.37
C HIS A 707 -21.36 -39.22 15.56
N LYS A 708 -22.29 -38.61 14.83
CA LYS A 708 -23.72 -38.98 14.89
C LYS A 708 -24.00 -40.37 14.36
N ASP A 709 -23.32 -40.78 13.28
CA ASP A 709 -23.54 -42.09 12.66
C ASP A 709 -22.62 -43.19 13.21
N PHE A 710 -21.53 -42.84 13.91
CA PHE A 710 -20.53 -43.78 14.42
C PHE A 710 -21.10 -44.96 15.23
N PRO A 711 -22.08 -44.78 16.15
CA PRO A 711 -22.65 -45.91 16.90
C PRO A 711 -23.24 -47.00 16.00
N LYS A 712 -23.78 -46.64 14.83
CA LYS A 712 -24.37 -47.60 13.88
C LYS A 712 -23.33 -48.49 13.20
N PHE A 713 -22.10 -48.00 13.07
CA PHE A 713 -20.99 -48.70 12.41
C PHE A 713 -19.98 -49.27 13.41
N SER A 714 -20.12 -48.95 14.70
CA SER A 714 -19.19 -49.35 15.77
C SER A 714 -19.05 -50.88 15.93
N SER A 715 -20.07 -51.66 15.55
CA SER A 715 -20.03 -53.11 15.54
C SER A 715 -19.18 -53.70 14.40
N ASN A 716 -18.93 -52.94 13.33
CA ASN A 716 -18.05 -53.35 12.24
C ASN A 716 -16.68 -52.69 12.43
N GLU A 717 -15.74 -53.45 13.00
CA GLU A 717 -14.40 -52.96 13.34
C GLU A 717 -13.69 -52.26 12.18
N LYS A 718 -13.81 -52.77 10.95
CA LYS A 718 -13.15 -52.19 9.77
C LYS A 718 -13.71 -50.80 9.43
N LEU A 719 -15.04 -50.65 9.44
CA LEU A 719 -15.69 -49.37 9.15
C LEU A 719 -15.43 -48.34 10.26
N ALA A 720 -15.46 -48.76 11.52
CA ALA A 720 -15.10 -47.89 12.65
C ALA A 720 -13.66 -47.35 12.51
N CYS A 721 -12.71 -48.20 12.09
CA CYS A 721 -11.34 -47.79 11.81
C CYS A 721 -11.26 -46.75 10.67
N ILE A 722 -11.96 -46.98 9.56
CA ILE A 722 -11.97 -46.05 8.41
C ILE A 722 -12.54 -44.69 8.83
N LEU A 723 -13.64 -44.65 9.58
CA LEU A 723 -14.23 -43.39 10.05
C LEU A 723 -13.32 -42.61 11.00
N MET A 724 -12.59 -43.30 11.89
CA MET A 724 -11.58 -42.66 12.73
C MET A 724 -10.39 -42.15 11.91
N ASN A 725 -9.95 -42.91 10.89
CA ASN A 725 -8.92 -42.48 9.95
C ASN A 725 -9.37 -41.24 9.16
N ASN A 726 -10.65 -41.15 8.75
CA ASN A 726 -11.18 -39.96 8.08
C ASN A 726 -11.03 -38.71 8.96
N VAL A 727 -11.44 -38.78 10.22
CA VAL A 727 -11.30 -37.65 11.17
C VAL A 727 -9.83 -37.28 11.39
N GLN A 728 -8.93 -38.28 11.47
CA GLN A 728 -7.51 -38.01 11.54
C GLN A 728 -6.98 -37.35 10.26
N GLN A 729 -7.44 -37.76 9.08
CA GLN A 729 -7.06 -37.17 7.81
C GLN A 729 -7.56 -35.72 7.69
N LEU A 730 -8.73 -35.38 8.26
CA LEU A 730 -9.18 -33.98 8.37
C LEU A 730 -8.13 -33.12 9.11
N ARG A 731 -7.53 -33.65 10.18
CA ARG A 731 -6.51 -32.94 10.95
C ARG A 731 -5.23 -32.74 10.16
N VAL A 732 -4.75 -33.78 9.48
CA VAL A 732 -3.52 -33.71 8.68
C VAL A 732 -3.66 -32.72 7.53
N GLN A 733 -4.79 -32.77 6.81
CA GLN A 733 -5.03 -31.87 5.69
C GLN A 733 -5.32 -30.44 6.12
N LEU A 734 -5.95 -30.23 7.28
CA LEU A 734 -6.11 -28.91 7.88
C LEU A 734 -4.76 -28.26 8.21
N GLU A 735 -3.78 -29.03 8.68
CA GLU A 735 -2.41 -28.52 8.94
C GLU A 735 -1.73 -28.07 7.64
N LYS A 736 -1.86 -28.85 6.56
CA LYS A 736 -1.36 -28.45 5.22
C LYS A 736 -2.04 -27.19 4.68
N ILE A 737 -3.35 -27.04 4.88
CA ILE A 737 -4.08 -25.82 4.52
C ILE A 737 -3.58 -24.64 5.34
N TYR A 738 -3.34 -24.82 6.65
CA TYR A 738 -2.80 -23.78 7.52
C TYR A 738 -1.41 -23.30 7.06
N GLU A 739 -0.50 -24.21 6.74
CA GLU A 739 0.80 -23.87 6.15
C GLU A 739 0.63 -23.13 4.82
N THR A 740 -0.30 -23.60 3.98
CA THR A 740 -0.61 -22.95 2.71
C THR A 740 -1.16 -21.53 2.93
N MET A 741 -2.00 -21.29 3.94
CA MET A 741 -2.54 -19.96 4.24
C MET A 741 -1.49 -18.95 4.74
N GLY A 742 -0.30 -19.39 5.12
CA GLY A 742 0.79 -18.52 5.62
C GLY A 742 1.44 -19.02 6.91
N GLY A 743 0.94 -20.10 7.52
CA GLY A 743 1.53 -20.70 8.71
C GLY A 743 1.74 -19.68 9.84
N SER A 744 2.99 -19.48 10.25
CA SER A 744 3.37 -18.54 11.32
C SER A 744 3.15 -17.07 10.98
N GLU A 745 3.02 -16.72 9.70
CA GLU A 745 2.80 -15.33 9.24
C GLU A 745 1.30 -14.97 9.20
N LEU A 746 0.42 -15.92 9.49
CA LEU A 746 -1.03 -15.74 9.47
C LEU A 746 -1.52 -14.94 10.68
N ASP A 747 -2.54 -14.09 10.46
CA ASP A 747 -3.18 -13.29 11.52
C ASP A 747 -3.47 -14.11 12.80
N PRO A 748 -3.13 -13.60 14.00
CA PRO A 748 -3.28 -14.36 15.25
C PRO A 748 -4.71 -14.83 15.52
N ALA A 749 -5.74 -14.05 15.14
CA ALA A 749 -7.12 -14.46 15.33
C ALA A 749 -7.51 -15.61 14.40
N CYS A 750 -7.01 -15.59 13.16
CA CYS A 750 -7.17 -16.69 12.20
C CYS A 750 -6.47 -17.97 12.70
N SER A 751 -5.20 -17.85 13.11
CA SER A 751 -4.41 -18.94 13.68
C SER A 751 -5.08 -19.55 14.92
N GLN A 752 -5.68 -18.73 15.77
CA GLN A 752 -6.42 -19.19 16.96
C GLN A 752 -7.67 -20.00 16.58
N VAL A 753 -8.43 -19.61 15.55
CA VAL A 753 -9.60 -20.35 15.06
C VAL A 753 -9.18 -21.74 14.57
N LEU A 754 -8.14 -21.82 13.75
CA LEU A 754 -7.66 -23.09 13.18
C LEU A 754 -7.03 -23.99 14.25
N THR A 755 -6.32 -23.42 15.23
CA THR A 755 -5.78 -24.16 16.38
C THR A 755 -6.92 -24.71 17.25
N ASN A 756 -7.97 -23.93 17.48
CA ASN A 756 -9.15 -24.39 18.21
C ASN A 756 -9.90 -25.50 17.44
N LEU A 757 -9.97 -25.40 16.11
CA LEU A 757 -10.51 -26.44 15.25
C LEU A 757 -9.71 -27.74 15.36
N GLN A 758 -8.37 -27.68 15.29
CA GLN A 758 -7.49 -28.83 15.52
C GLN A 758 -7.76 -29.50 16.88
N LYS A 759 -7.89 -28.71 17.96
CA LYS A 759 -8.23 -29.23 19.30
C LYS A 759 -9.60 -29.92 19.33
N LYS A 760 -10.62 -29.34 18.68
CA LYS A 760 -11.97 -29.92 18.58
C LYS A 760 -11.96 -31.24 17.81
N LEU A 761 -11.33 -31.29 16.64
CA LEU A 761 -11.19 -32.52 15.85
C LEU A 761 -10.45 -33.61 16.64
N ASN A 762 -9.42 -33.23 17.40
CA ASN A 762 -8.71 -34.14 18.29
C ASN A 762 -9.62 -34.71 19.39
N SER A 763 -10.48 -33.88 19.99
CA SER A 763 -11.47 -34.31 20.99
C SER A 763 -12.54 -35.22 20.38
N VAL A 764 -12.94 -35.00 19.12
CA VAL A 764 -13.85 -35.92 18.41
C VAL A 764 -13.18 -37.28 18.25
N LEU A 765 -11.93 -37.33 17.77
CA LEU A 765 -11.20 -38.60 17.62
C LEU A 765 -11.07 -39.38 18.93
N ASP A 766 -10.78 -38.67 20.03
CA ASP A 766 -10.71 -39.24 21.38
C ASP A 766 -12.06 -39.89 21.78
N LYS A 767 -13.17 -39.17 21.59
CA LYS A 767 -14.53 -39.69 21.86
C LYS A 767 -14.88 -40.89 20.99
N LEU A 768 -14.56 -40.87 19.70
CA LEU A 768 -14.83 -41.99 18.78
C LEU A 768 -14.03 -43.23 19.20
N SER A 769 -12.76 -43.06 19.57
CA SER A 769 -11.93 -44.16 20.06
C SER A 769 -12.47 -44.75 21.38
N GLY A 770 -12.94 -43.90 22.30
CA GLY A 770 -13.62 -44.31 23.53
C GLY A 770 -14.91 -45.12 23.27
N GLN A 771 -15.75 -44.64 22.35
CA GLN A 771 -16.97 -45.34 21.97
C GLN A 771 -16.67 -46.68 21.30
N PHE A 772 -15.64 -46.75 20.45
CA PHE A 772 -15.21 -47.98 19.80
C PHE A 772 -14.70 -49.00 20.81
N VAL A 773 -13.81 -48.61 21.72
CA VAL A 773 -13.24 -49.57 22.67
C VAL A 773 -14.27 -50.06 23.70
N THR A 774 -15.27 -49.24 24.05
CA THR A 774 -16.42 -49.68 24.88
C THR A 774 -17.17 -50.86 24.23
N THR A 775 -17.20 -51.02 22.90
CA THR A 775 -17.83 -52.20 22.27
C THR A 775 -17.03 -53.50 22.49
N LEU A 776 -15.73 -53.38 22.78
CA LEU A 776 -14.82 -54.49 23.05
C LEU A 776 -14.76 -54.87 24.55
N GLU A 777 -15.22 -53.97 25.43
CA GLU A 777 -15.22 -54.13 26.89
C GLU A 777 -15.87 -55.46 27.36
N PRO A 778 -17.03 -55.91 26.84
CA PRO A 778 -17.61 -57.20 27.25
C PRO A 778 -16.69 -58.40 26.98
N MET A 779 -15.98 -58.41 25.86
CA MET A 779 -15.04 -59.48 25.52
C MET A 779 -13.81 -59.45 26.44
N ILE A 780 -13.29 -58.25 26.74
CA ILE A 780 -12.17 -58.07 27.67
C ILE A 780 -12.56 -58.55 29.07
N HIS A 781 -13.76 -58.21 29.55
CA HIS A 781 -14.29 -58.67 30.83
C HIS A 781 -14.39 -60.20 30.89
N GLU A 782 -14.88 -60.84 29.82
CA GLU A 782 -14.97 -62.30 29.75
C GLU A 782 -13.60 -62.98 29.86
N GLN A 783 -12.59 -62.51 29.12
CA GLN A 783 -11.24 -63.06 29.18
C GLN A 783 -10.55 -62.76 30.52
N THR A 784 -10.80 -61.58 31.09
CA THR A 784 -10.28 -61.19 32.41
C THR A 784 -10.84 -62.08 33.52
N ASN A 785 -12.11 -62.48 33.44
CA ASN A 785 -12.70 -63.47 34.36
C ASN A 785 -12.03 -64.84 34.25
N LYS A 786 -11.73 -65.31 33.02
CA LYS A 786 -11.01 -66.57 32.80
C LYS A 786 -9.60 -66.51 33.38
N LEU A 787 -8.90 -65.39 33.21
CA LEU A 787 -7.60 -65.11 33.83
C LEU A 787 -7.70 -65.21 35.37
N GLY A 788 -8.68 -64.56 35.99
CA GLY A 788 -8.91 -64.64 37.44
C GLY A 788 -9.18 -66.07 37.94
N ALA A 789 -9.97 -66.84 37.18
CA ALA A 789 -10.24 -68.24 37.49
C ALA A 789 -8.98 -69.12 37.43
N LEU A 790 -8.08 -68.88 36.46
CA LEU A 790 -6.79 -69.59 36.35
C LEU A 790 -5.84 -69.20 37.49
N LEU A 791 -5.78 -67.91 37.84
CA LEU A 791 -4.98 -67.42 38.96
C LEU A 791 -5.37 -68.08 40.29
N SER A 792 -6.67 -68.29 40.52
CA SER A 792 -7.19 -68.92 41.75
C SER A 792 -6.69 -70.36 41.97
N LYS A 793 -6.22 -71.04 40.91
CA LYS A 793 -5.73 -72.42 40.95
C LYS A 793 -4.26 -72.52 41.38
N ILE A 794 -3.51 -71.42 41.37
CA ILE A 794 -2.10 -71.38 41.75
C ILE A 794 -1.93 -71.50 43.28
N LYS A 795 -1.11 -72.44 43.71
CA LYS A 795 -0.75 -72.69 45.13
C LYS A 795 0.77 -72.85 45.28
N GLY A 796 1.30 -72.62 46.47
CA GLY A 796 2.71 -72.84 46.81
C GLY A 796 3.37 -71.66 47.54
N PRO A 797 4.65 -71.82 47.96
CA PRO A 797 5.40 -70.78 48.65
C PRO A 797 5.71 -69.59 47.72
N GLN A 798 5.99 -68.43 48.32
CA GLN A 798 6.37 -67.23 47.56
C GLN A 798 7.71 -67.45 46.83
N LEU A 799 7.74 -67.15 45.54
CA LEU A 799 8.91 -67.27 44.66
C LEU A 799 9.31 -65.89 44.11
N GLN A 800 10.53 -65.77 43.57
CA GLN A 800 10.96 -64.54 42.88
C GLN A 800 10.34 -64.47 41.47
N LYS A 801 10.10 -63.25 40.95
CA LYS A 801 9.46 -63.00 39.64
C LYS A 801 10.03 -63.84 38.48
N THR A 802 11.34 -64.07 38.46
CA THR A 802 12.03 -64.83 37.40
C THR A 802 11.69 -66.33 37.37
N GLN A 803 11.16 -66.87 38.47
CA GLN A 803 10.87 -68.31 38.63
C GLN A 803 9.41 -68.66 38.35
N VAL A 804 8.57 -67.68 37.97
CA VAL A 804 7.11 -67.81 37.86
C VAL A 804 6.61 -67.75 36.41
N ALA A 805 7.52 -67.72 35.43
CA ALA A 805 7.21 -67.50 34.01
C ALA A 805 6.16 -68.47 33.43
N ALA A 806 6.28 -69.78 33.70
CA ALA A 806 5.32 -70.76 33.20
C ALA A 806 3.90 -70.58 33.78
N GLU A 807 3.78 -70.09 35.01
CA GLU A 807 2.49 -69.78 35.64
C GLU A 807 1.92 -68.45 35.11
N VAL A 808 2.79 -67.49 34.74
CA VAL A 808 2.41 -66.23 34.08
C VAL A 808 1.81 -66.50 32.70
N ASP A 809 2.48 -67.29 31.87
CA ASP A 809 2.03 -67.63 30.52
C ASP A 809 0.67 -68.33 30.56
N ALA A 810 0.51 -69.31 31.45
CA ALA A 810 -0.75 -70.05 31.61
C ALA A 810 -1.91 -69.18 32.10
N VAL A 811 -1.66 -68.16 32.93
CA VAL A 811 -2.70 -67.25 33.43
C VAL A 811 -3.09 -66.20 32.38
N LEU A 812 -2.13 -65.74 31.58
CA LEU A 812 -2.32 -64.68 30.59
C LEU A 812 -2.91 -65.14 29.25
N GLU A 813 -2.76 -66.41 28.88
CA GLU A 813 -3.16 -66.97 27.57
C GLU A 813 -4.55 -66.48 27.07
N PRO A 814 -5.65 -66.54 27.86
CA PRO A 814 -6.97 -66.12 27.37
C PRO A 814 -7.07 -64.63 26.99
N LEU A 815 -6.34 -63.78 27.71
CA LEU A 815 -6.34 -62.34 27.48
C LEU A 815 -5.37 -61.96 26.37
N MET A 816 -4.20 -62.60 26.30
CA MET A 816 -3.17 -62.34 25.31
C MET A 816 -3.61 -62.72 23.89
N ASP A 817 -4.30 -63.85 23.71
CA ASP A 817 -4.84 -64.26 22.40
C ASP A 817 -5.81 -63.22 21.82
N LEU A 818 -6.70 -62.68 22.67
CA LEU A 818 -7.64 -61.64 22.27
C LEU A 818 -6.91 -60.34 21.92
N LEU A 819 -5.95 -59.95 22.76
CA LEU A 819 -5.20 -58.70 22.59
C LEU A 819 -4.33 -58.75 21.35
N GLU A 820 -3.49 -59.76 21.17
CA GLU A 820 -2.60 -59.89 20.00
C GLU A 820 -3.40 -59.92 18.69
N GLY A 821 -4.48 -60.72 18.63
CA GLY A 821 -5.34 -60.80 17.44
C GLY A 821 -6.07 -59.50 17.11
N SER A 822 -6.44 -58.70 18.12
CA SER A 822 -7.08 -57.39 17.92
C SER A 822 -6.06 -56.30 17.56
N LEU A 823 -4.92 -56.28 18.24
CA LEU A 823 -3.83 -55.35 18.02
C LEU A 823 -3.23 -55.47 16.61
N GLN A 824 -3.04 -56.70 16.12
CA GLN A 824 -2.54 -56.94 14.77
C GLN A 824 -3.51 -56.42 13.70
N ARG A 825 -4.83 -56.61 13.90
CA ARG A 825 -5.87 -56.09 13.00
C ARG A 825 -5.88 -54.56 12.98
N TYR A 826 -5.84 -53.91 14.14
CA TYR A 826 -5.82 -52.44 14.21
C TYR A 826 -4.52 -51.84 13.69
N PHE A 827 -3.39 -52.51 13.83
CA PHE A 827 -2.13 -52.07 13.24
C PHE A 827 -2.19 -51.98 11.71
N GLN A 828 -2.87 -52.93 11.07
CA GLN A 828 -3.06 -52.96 9.62
C GLN A 828 -4.09 -51.92 9.15
N GLN A 829 -5.17 -51.71 9.90
CA GLN A 829 -6.32 -50.91 9.46
C GLN A 829 -6.30 -49.44 9.91
N CYS A 830 -5.68 -49.10 11.04
CA CYS A 830 -5.70 -47.74 11.60
C CYS A 830 -4.45 -46.94 11.24
N GLU A 831 -4.56 -45.64 11.02
CA GLU A 831 -3.38 -44.76 11.01
C GLU A 831 -2.66 -44.76 12.36
N LYS A 832 -1.35 -44.46 12.37
CA LYS A 832 -0.51 -44.52 13.59
C LYS A 832 -1.06 -43.69 14.76
N THR A 833 -1.67 -42.52 14.47
CA THR A 833 -2.29 -41.69 15.51
C THR A 833 -3.56 -42.33 16.04
N VAL A 834 -4.44 -42.81 15.16
CA VAL A 834 -5.69 -43.50 15.52
C VAL A 834 -5.40 -44.75 16.34
N LEU A 835 -4.42 -45.55 15.91
CA LEU A 835 -3.96 -46.73 16.65
C LEU A 835 -3.57 -46.35 18.08
N LYS A 836 -2.80 -45.29 18.29
CA LYS A 836 -2.41 -44.87 19.65
C LYS A 836 -3.61 -44.48 20.53
N TYR A 837 -4.65 -43.87 19.98
CA TYR A 837 -5.87 -43.56 20.73
C TYR A 837 -6.58 -44.84 21.17
N ILE A 838 -6.78 -45.78 20.23
CA ILE A 838 -7.37 -47.08 20.51
C ILE A 838 -6.54 -47.85 21.55
N LEU A 839 -5.21 -47.88 21.41
CA LEU A 839 -4.30 -48.55 22.35
C LEU A 839 -4.37 -47.99 23.76
N LYS A 840 -4.42 -46.66 23.92
CA LYS A 840 -4.52 -46.02 25.25
C LYS A 840 -5.80 -46.43 25.95
N GLU A 841 -6.91 -46.42 25.22
CA GLU A 841 -8.21 -46.76 25.80
C GLU A 841 -8.36 -48.27 26.04
N LEU A 842 -7.84 -49.12 25.14
CA LEU A 842 -7.76 -50.56 25.35
C LEU A 842 -6.92 -50.90 26.58
N TRP A 843 -5.77 -50.25 26.74
CA TRP A 843 -4.92 -50.38 27.93
C TRP A 843 -5.70 -50.01 29.20
N ARG A 844 -6.36 -48.84 29.18
CA ARG A 844 -7.17 -48.36 30.30
C ARG A 844 -8.23 -49.39 30.72
N ILE A 845 -9.03 -49.87 29.77
CA ILE A 845 -10.08 -50.86 30.07
C ILE A 845 -9.48 -52.18 30.55
N THR A 846 -8.40 -52.65 29.95
CA THR A 846 -7.74 -53.91 30.35
C THR A 846 -7.26 -53.84 31.80
N ILE A 847 -6.54 -52.78 32.18
CA ILE A 847 -6.01 -52.61 33.53
C ILE A 847 -7.11 -52.40 34.57
N VAL A 848 -8.10 -51.56 34.27
CA VAL A 848 -9.25 -51.34 35.16
C VAL A 848 -10.07 -52.62 35.34
N SER A 849 -10.20 -53.44 34.30
CA SER A 849 -10.88 -54.74 34.38
C SER A 849 -10.12 -55.70 35.29
N MET A 850 -8.80 -55.80 35.14
CA MET A 850 -7.95 -56.63 36.02
C MET A 850 -8.03 -56.16 37.47
N GLU A 851 -7.99 -54.85 37.72
CA GLU A 851 -8.14 -54.27 39.05
C GLU A 851 -9.47 -54.66 39.70
N LYS A 852 -10.59 -54.41 39.00
CA LYS A 852 -11.93 -54.58 39.56
C LYS A 852 -12.41 -56.02 39.64
N MET A 853 -11.92 -56.89 38.76
CA MET A 853 -12.46 -58.25 38.60
C MET A 853 -11.53 -59.34 39.15
N VAL A 854 -10.22 -59.06 39.25
CA VAL A 854 -9.22 -60.04 39.67
C VAL A 854 -8.54 -59.65 40.98
N VAL A 855 -8.14 -58.38 41.13
CA VAL A 855 -7.39 -57.93 42.31
C VAL A 855 -8.30 -57.52 43.46
N LEU A 856 -9.35 -56.76 43.18
CA LEU A 856 -10.32 -56.36 44.20
C LEU A 856 -11.32 -57.51 44.46
N PRO A 857 -11.77 -57.70 45.72
CA PRO A 857 -12.75 -58.73 46.04
C PRO A 857 -14.07 -58.55 45.26
N PRO A 858 -14.70 -59.63 44.79
CA PRO A 858 -15.96 -59.53 44.07
C PRO A 858 -17.07 -58.96 44.98
N LEU A 859 -17.71 -57.88 44.53
CA LEU A 859 -18.98 -57.40 45.09
C LEU A 859 -20.11 -58.03 44.28
N ALA A 860 -20.98 -58.78 44.95
CA ALA A 860 -22.05 -59.53 44.28
C ALA A 860 -23.09 -58.67 43.53
N ASP A 861 -23.08 -57.33 43.66
CA ASP A 861 -24.01 -56.48 42.89
C ASP A 861 -23.47 -55.06 42.58
N LYS A 862 -23.30 -54.73 41.29
CA LYS A 862 -22.82 -53.41 40.80
C LYS A 862 -23.87 -52.30 40.93
N THR A 863 -25.15 -52.63 41.13
CA THR A 863 -26.23 -51.63 41.25
C THR A 863 -26.21 -50.89 42.59
N LEU A 864 -25.71 -51.54 43.65
CA LEU A 864 -25.69 -51.00 45.01
C LEU A 864 -24.49 -50.08 45.31
N LEU A 865 -23.42 -50.16 44.51
CA LEU A 865 -22.25 -49.28 44.60
C LEU A 865 -22.56 -47.82 44.25
N LYS A 866 -23.55 -47.58 43.38
CA LYS A 866 -24.04 -46.22 43.09
C LYS A 866 -24.85 -45.62 44.25
N GLN A 867 -25.31 -46.44 45.19
CA GLN A 867 -26.10 -46.02 46.35
C GLN A 867 -25.30 -46.04 47.66
N LEU A 868 -24.12 -46.66 47.69
CA LEU A 868 -23.30 -46.86 48.90
C LEU A 868 -22.77 -45.58 49.58
N PRO A 869 -22.49 -44.45 48.89
CA PRO A 869 -22.19 -43.21 49.60
C PRO A 869 -23.37 -42.70 50.45
N ASN A 870 -24.61 -43.10 50.10
CA ASN A 870 -25.86 -42.54 50.63
C ASN A 870 -26.92 -43.59 51.07
N ALA A 871 -26.52 -44.85 51.31
CA ALA A 871 -27.47 -45.91 51.68
C ALA A 871 -27.97 -45.71 53.13
N LYS A 872 -29.28 -45.86 53.39
CA LYS A 872 -29.82 -45.87 54.75
C LYS A 872 -29.25 -47.09 55.49
N ILE A 873 -29.04 -46.96 56.81
CA ILE A 873 -28.42 -48.05 57.59
C ILE A 873 -29.24 -49.35 57.52
N GLN A 874 -30.56 -49.26 57.26
CA GLN A 874 -31.45 -50.41 56.97
C GLN A 874 -31.25 -51.10 55.60
N ASP A 875 -30.60 -50.47 54.62
CA ASP A 875 -30.35 -51.06 53.29
C ASP A 875 -28.98 -51.76 53.24
N VAL A 876 -28.01 -51.27 54.02
CA VAL A 876 -26.72 -51.96 54.29
C VAL A 876 -26.97 -53.32 54.97
N THR A 877 -27.99 -53.37 55.86
CA THR A 877 -28.56 -54.57 56.47
C THR A 877 -29.03 -55.60 55.43
N LYS A 878 -29.78 -55.20 54.38
CA LYS A 878 -30.19 -56.13 53.30
C LYS A 878 -28.96 -56.64 52.55
N LEU A 879 -28.03 -55.75 52.22
CA LEU A 879 -26.81 -56.07 51.47
C LEU A 879 -25.96 -57.18 52.11
N MET A 880 -25.88 -57.25 53.44
CA MET A 880 -25.14 -58.31 54.15
C MET A 880 -26.00 -59.46 54.70
N SER A 881 -27.34 -59.35 54.68
CA SER A 881 -28.25 -60.43 55.10
C SER A 881 -28.88 -61.23 53.95
N THR A 882 -28.74 -60.79 52.69
CA THR A 882 -29.27 -61.53 51.53
C THR A 882 -28.56 -62.86 51.27
N ASN A 883 -27.41 -63.13 51.91
CA ASN A 883 -26.78 -64.47 51.88
C ASN A 883 -27.15 -65.37 53.06
N ILE A 884 -28.01 -64.92 53.99
CA ILE A 884 -28.53 -65.76 55.10
C ILE A 884 -30.00 -66.16 54.87
N GLN A 885 -30.76 -65.43 54.05
CA GLN A 885 -32.17 -65.79 53.78
C GLN A 885 -32.36 -66.95 52.79
N ASN A 886 -31.34 -67.32 52.01
CA ASN A 886 -31.37 -68.54 51.19
C ASN A 886 -31.02 -69.84 51.96
N ILE A 887 -30.80 -69.76 53.28
CA ILE A 887 -30.43 -70.93 54.11
C ILE A 887 -31.65 -71.77 54.53
N LYS A 888 -32.88 -71.36 54.22
CA LYS A 888 -34.09 -72.16 54.54
C LYS A 888 -34.47 -73.23 53.51
N GLY A 889 -33.63 -73.51 52.50
CA GLY A 889 -34.02 -74.41 51.39
C GLY A 889 -32.93 -75.27 50.74
N MET A 890 -31.74 -75.45 51.34
CA MET A 890 -30.65 -76.27 50.74
C MET A 890 -30.27 -77.44 51.65
N SER A 891 -30.28 -78.66 51.10
CA SER A 891 -30.17 -79.93 51.83
C SER A 891 -28.76 -80.54 51.86
N SER A 892 -27.72 -79.83 51.39
CA SER A 892 -26.36 -80.35 51.32
C SER A 892 -25.35 -79.43 52.04
N VAL A 893 -24.77 -79.95 53.13
CA VAL A 893 -23.68 -79.31 53.90
C VAL A 893 -22.44 -79.08 53.02
N LYS A 894 -22.29 -79.83 51.92
CA LYS A 894 -21.16 -79.72 50.99
C LYS A 894 -21.25 -78.47 50.09
N GLU A 895 -22.43 -78.16 49.56
CA GLU A 895 -22.67 -76.94 48.76
C GLU A 895 -22.60 -75.67 49.63
N MET A 896 -23.03 -75.79 50.90
CA MET A 896 -22.91 -74.73 51.90
C MET A 896 -21.44 -74.44 52.27
N MET A 897 -20.57 -75.47 52.30
CA MET A 897 -19.12 -75.30 52.49
C MET A 897 -18.38 -74.83 51.23
N ASP A 898 -18.84 -75.23 50.04
CA ASP A 898 -18.21 -74.83 48.77
C ASP A 898 -18.56 -73.37 48.39
N MET A 899 -19.79 -72.89 48.62
CA MET A 899 -20.12 -71.46 48.46
C MET A 899 -19.49 -70.56 49.53
N ALA A 900 -19.32 -71.04 50.77
CA ALA A 900 -18.52 -70.32 51.77
C ALA A 900 -17.04 -70.25 51.38
N ARG A 901 -16.49 -71.31 50.76
CA ARG A 901 -15.10 -71.35 50.26
C ARG A 901 -14.83 -70.46 49.04
N GLU A 902 -15.84 -70.20 48.19
CA GLU A 902 -15.68 -69.35 47.01
C GLU A 902 -15.73 -67.84 47.33
N CYS A 903 -16.35 -67.43 48.45
CA CYS A 903 -16.39 -66.04 48.92
C CYS A 903 -15.21 -65.64 49.84
N GLU A 904 -14.28 -66.55 50.16
CA GLU A 904 -13.33 -66.41 51.28
C GLU A 904 -11.82 -66.47 50.92
N ARG A 905 -11.39 -66.14 49.69
CA ARG A 905 -9.94 -66.19 49.36
C ARG A 905 -9.32 -64.83 49.06
N SER A 906 -8.61 -64.29 50.06
CA SER A 906 -7.56 -63.27 49.87
C SER A 906 -6.47 -63.80 48.91
N LEU A 907 -5.91 -62.92 48.07
CA LEU A 907 -4.80 -63.28 47.18
C LEU A 907 -3.57 -63.70 47.98
N THR A 908 -2.97 -64.83 47.62
CA THR A 908 -1.71 -65.29 48.24
C THR A 908 -0.52 -64.44 47.76
N PRO A 909 0.58 -64.34 48.54
CA PRO A 909 1.80 -63.65 48.10
C PRO A 909 2.37 -64.17 46.78
N LYS A 910 2.21 -65.48 46.51
CA LYS A 910 2.59 -66.11 45.24
C LYS A 910 1.72 -65.61 44.09
N GLN A 911 0.39 -65.58 44.25
CA GLN A 911 -0.54 -65.05 43.24
C GLN A 911 -0.32 -63.55 42.95
N CYS A 912 0.02 -62.75 43.98
CA CYS A 912 0.39 -61.34 43.79
C CYS A 912 1.67 -61.21 42.93
N THR A 913 2.64 -62.09 43.14
CA THR A 913 3.89 -62.10 42.36
C THR A 913 3.65 -62.54 40.90
N VAL A 914 2.77 -63.53 40.66
CA VAL A 914 2.34 -63.95 39.31
C VAL A 914 1.66 -62.80 38.59
N LEU A 915 0.71 -62.11 39.24
CA LEU A 915 0.00 -60.97 38.65
C LEU A 915 0.93 -59.79 38.34
N ASP A 916 1.86 -59.47 39.23
CA ASP A 916 2.81 -58.37 38.99
C ASP A 916 3.77 -58.68 37.83
N ALA A 917 4.18 -59.93 37.65
CA ALA A 917 4.93 -60.37 36.47
C ALA A 917 4.06 -60.42 35.19
N ALA A 918 2.78 -60.78 35.30
CA ALA A 918 1.83 -60.77 34.19
C ALA A 918 1.58 -59.35 33.66
N LEU A 919 1.55 -58.34 34.53
CA LEU A 919 1.47 -56.93 34.14
C LEU A 919 2.69 -56.49 33.32
N ASP A 920 3.87 -57.05 33.57
CA ASP A 920 5.07 -56.77 32.77
C ASP A 920 4.92 -57.32 31.34
N ALA A 921 4.33 -58.50 31.15
CA ALA A 921 4.07 -59.07 29.82
C ALA A 921 2.98 -58.31 29.04
N ILE A 922 1.88 -57.91 29.69
CA ILE A 922 0.83 -57.08 29.07
C ILE A 922 1.43 -55.73 28.61
N LYS A 923 2.32 -55.11 29.40
CA LYS A 923 3.02 -53.89 28.99
C LYS A 923 3.84 -54.09 27.72
N GLU A 924 4.60 -55.18 27.61
CA GLU A 924 5.41 -55.44 26.41
C GLU A 924 4.52 -55.70 25.17
N CYS A 925 3.36 -56.35 25.34
CA CYS A 925 2.36 -56.52 24.28
C CYS A 925 1.86 -55.17 23.72
N PHE A 926 1.42 -54.26 24.60
CA PHE A 926 0.97 -52.92 24.19
C PHE A 926 2.13 -52.00 23.74
N HIS A 927 3.36 -52.30 24.14
CA HIS A 927 4.56 -51.61 23.65
C HIS A 927 4.90 -52.02 22.20
N ALA A 928 4.69 -53.31 21.88
CA ALA A 928 4.90 -53.90 20.56
C ALA A 928 6.24 -53.50 19.91
N GLY A 929 7.35 -53.61 20.66
CA GLY A 929 8.69 -53.28 20.17
C GLY A 929 8.87 -51.82 19.70
N GLY A 930 8.07 -50.89 20.22
CA GLY A 930 8.09 -49.47 19.86
C GLY A 930 7.08 -49.04 18.79
N GLN A 931 6.30 -49.99 18.25
CA GLN A 931 5.22 -49.69 17.31
C GLN A 931 3.89 -49.32 18.00
N GLY A 932 3.74 -49.67 19.29
CA GLY A 932 2.57 -49.35 20.11
C GLY A 932 2.76 -48.11 20.99
N LEU A 933 2.44 -48.25 22.29
CA LEU A 933 2.59 -47.19 23.28
C LEU A 933 4.04 -47.11 23.78
N LYS A 934 4.49 -45.90 24.18
CA LYS A 934 5.85 -45.70 24.71
C LYS A 934 5.97 -46.26 26.13
N LYS A 935 7.12 -46.83 26.51
CA LYS A 935 7.36 -47.32 27.89
C LYS A 935 7.08 -46.27 28.97
N SER A 936 7.46 -45.01 28.70
CA SER A 936 7.20 -43.87 29.60
C SER A 936 5.71 -43.57 29.84
N PHE A 937 4.81 -44.02 28.97
CA PHE A 937 3.37 -43.86 29.16
C PHE A 937 2.87 -44.78 30.28
N PHE A 938 3.31 -46.04 30.29
CA PHE A 938 2.86 -47.03 31.28
C PHE A 938 3.29 -46.66 32.70
N GLU A 939 4.52 -46.20 32.90
CA GLU A 939 5.01 -45.76 34.23
C GLU A 939 4.20 -44.60 34.82
N LYS A 940 3.57 -43.79 33.95
CA LYS A 940 2.72 -42.66 34.34
C LYS A 940 1.22 -42.98 34.29
N SER A 941 0.83 -44.21 33.95
CA SER A 941 -0.59 -44.60 33.85
C SER A 941 -1.19 -44.64 35.24
N PRO A 942 -2.23 -43.81 35.53
CA PRO A 942 -2.88 -43.81 36.84
C PRO A 942 -3.56 -45.15 37.12
N GLU A 943 -4.08 -45.82 36.09
CA GLU A 943 -4.72 -47.14 36.21
C GLU A 943 -3.71 -48.20 36.66
N LEU A 944 -2.51 -48.20 36.09
CA LEU A 944 -1.46 -49.14 36.49
C LEU A 944 -0.94 -48.85 37.90
N GLN A 945 -0.82 -47.56 38.27
CA GLN A 945 -0.42 -47.16 39.62
C GLN A 945 -1.46 -47.58 40.66
N SER A 946 -2.75 -47.39 40.36
CA SER A 946 -3.87 -47.85 41.20
C SER A 946 -3.84 -49.36 41.40
N LEU A 947 -3.72 -50.12 40.31
CA LEU A 947 -3.64 -51.58 40.35
C LEU A 947 -2.43 -52.08 41.16
N LYS A 948 -1.24 -51.49 40.96
CA LYS A 948 -0.03 -51.83 41.73
C LYS A 948 -0.16 -51.47 43.20
N TYR A 949 -0.79 -50.33 43.49
CA TYR A 949 -1.09 -49.93 44.87
C TYR A 949 -2.03 -50.94 45.53
N ALA A 950 -3.13 -51.32 44.87
CA ALA A 950 -4.05 -52.33 45.36
C ALA A 950 -3.36 -53.68 45.63
N LEU A 951 -2.49 -54.14 44.72
CA LEU A 951 -1.67 -55.35 44.93
C LEU A 951 -0.74 -55.25 46.15
N SER A 952 -0.17 -54.06 46.41
CA SER A 952 0.72 -53.85 47.56
C SER A 952 -0.01 -53.92 48.91
N LEU A 953 -1.31 -53.63 48.95
CA LEU A 953 -2.08 -53.69 50.20
C LEU A 953 -2.24 -55.12 50.71
N TYR A 954 -2.21 -56.12 49.83
CA TYR A 954 -2.27 -57.54 50.19
C TYR A 954 -1.00 -58.04 50.90
N THR A 955 0.12 -57.31 50.82
CA THR A 955 1.41 -57.71 51.43
C THR A 955 1.76 -56.96 52.72
N GLN A 956 0.95 -55.98 53.16
CA GLN A 956 1.19 -55.19 54.39
C GLN A 956 0.72 -55.92 55.67
N THR A 957 1.20 -55.52 56.85
CA THR A 957 0.70 -56.04 58.15
C THR A 957 -0.63 -55.40 58.54
N THR A 958 -1.37 -56.02 59.46
CA THR A 958 -2.71 -55.54 59.87
C THR A 958 -2.63 -54.18 60.55
N GLU A 959 -1.63 -53.99 61.42
CA GLU A 959 -1.36 -52.69 62.07
C GLU A 959 -1.00 -51.60 61.06
N GLN A 960 -0.23 -51.92 60.01
CA GLN A 960 0.11 -50.95 58.96
C GLN A 960 -1.11 -50.53 58.12
N LEU A 961 -2.02 -51.47 57.86
CA LEU A 961 -3.29 -51.15 57.19
C LEU A 961 -4.20 -50.27 58.04
N ILE A 962 -4.26 -50.50 59.37
CA ILE A 962 -5.03 -49.65 60.31
C ILE A 962 -4.45 -48.23 60.35
N LYS A 963 -3.11 -48.09 60.44
CA LYS A 963 -2.43 -46.79 60.36
C LYS A 963 -2.76 -46.07 59.05
N THR A 964 -2.63 -46.78 57.93
CA THR A 964 -2.93 -46.23 56.59
C THR A 964 -4.39 -45.81 56.48
N PHE A 965 -5.32 -46.59 57.05
CA PHE A 965 -6.74 -46.24 57.10
C PHE A 965 -6.93 -44.90 57.80
N ILE A 966 -6.51 -44.76 59.06
CA ILE A 966 -6.73 -43.54 59.85
C ILE A 966 -6.08 -42.32 59.17
N THR A 967 -4.85 -42.46 58.68
CA THR A 967 -4.13 -41.35 58.00
C THR A 967 -4.73 -40.94 56.65
N SER A 968 -5.41 -41.86 55.95
CA SER A 968 -6.01 -41.59 54.65
C SER A 968 -7.36 -40.88 54.78
N GLN A 969 -8.09 -41.11 55.87
CA GLN A 969 -9.44 -40.59 56.07
C GLN A 969 -9.45 -39.13 56.57
N LYS A 970 -9.22 -38.17 55.68
CA LYS A 970 -9.12 -36.73 56.05
C LYS A 970 -10.45 -35.97 56.18
N GLN A 971 -11.59 -36.63 55.99
CA GLN A 971 -12.92 -35.98 55.96
C GLN A 971 -13.93 -36.61 56.93
N GLN A 972 -13.49 -37.48 57.84
CA GLN A 972 -14.35 -38.19 58.80
C GLN A 972 -14.92 -37.29 59.91
N ASP A 973 -14.31 -36.13 60.12
CA ASP A 973 -14.67 -35.08 61.07
C ASP A 973 -15.82 -34.17 60.57
N LEU A 974 -16.17 -34.25 59.28
CA LEU A 974 -17.29 -33.53 58.68
C LEU A 974 -18.54 -34.43 58.62
N PRO A 975 -19.72 -33.97 59.07
CA PRO A 975 -20.95 -34.75 58.95
C PRO A 975 -21.30 -34.99 57.48
N SER A 976 -21.83 -36.18 57.16
CA SER A 976 -22.37 -36.47 55.83
C SER A 976 -23.40 -35.39 55.43
N GLN A 977 -23.40 -34.94 54.17
CA GLN A 977 -24.20 -33.80 53.67
C GLN A 977 -25.74 -33.91 53.89
N GLU A 978 -26.25 -35.03 54.40
CA GLU A 978 -27.66 -35.27 54.74
C GLU A 978 -27.89 -35.20 56.27
N GLN A 979 -28.11 -33.98 56.78
CA GLN A 979 -28.64 -33.59 58.10
C GLN A 979 -27.80 -33.90 59.38
N PRO A 980 -27.27 -32.88 60.09
CA PRO A 980 -26.66 -33.05 61.41
C PRO A 980 -27.72 -33.44 62.46
N VAL A 981 -27.36 -34.36 63.36
CA VAL A 981 -28.22 -34.87 64.44
C VAL A 981 -27.92 -34.28 65.81
N GLY A 982 -27.00 -33.32 65.87
CA GLY A 982 -26.63 -32.55 67.05
C GLY A 982 -25.11 -32.43 67.16
N GLU A 983 -24.63 -31.95 68.29
CA GLU A 983 -23.20 -31.73 68.54
C GLU A 983 -22.83 -32.04 70.00
N VAL A 984 -21.59 -32.48 70.25
CA VAL A 984 -21.06 -32.73 71.59
C VAL A 984 -19.89 -31.80 71.84
N SER A 985 -19.96 -31.01 72.91
CA SER A 985 -18.85 -30.20 73.40
C SER A 985 -17.90 -31.06 74.22
N VAL A 986 -16.66 -31.13 73.75
CA VAL A 986 -15.60 -31.94 74.35
C VAL A 986 -14.34 -31.10 74.55
N GLN A 987 -13.61 -31.42 75.61
CA GLN A 987 -12.24 -30.94 75.83
C GLN A 987 -11.32 -32.16 75.91
N VAL A 988 -10.31 -32.21 75.05
CA VAL A 988 -9.36 -33.31 74.95
C VAL A 988 -7.95 -32.79 75.22
N ASP A 989 -7.31 -33.32 76.26
CA ASP A 989 -5.95 -32.96 76.65
C ASP A 989 -5.02 -34.17 76.48
N LEU A 990 -3.90 -33.97 75.77
CA LEU A 990 -2.87 -34.97 75.58
C LEU A 990 -1.72 -34.72 76.55
N PHE A 991 -1.45 -35.68 77.43
CA PHE A 991 -0.34 -35.63 78.35
C PHE A 991 0.63 -36.79 78.11
N SER A 992 1.90 -36.46 77.87
CA SER A 992 2.98 -37.45 77.77
C SER A 992 3.77 -37.48 79.08
N HIS A 993 3.87 -38.65 79.72
CA HIS A 993 4.61 -38.75 80.96
C HIS A 993 6.13 -38.62 80.70
N PRO A 994 6.86 -37.65 81.29
CA PRO A 994 8.25 -37.34 80.95
C PRO A 994 9.29 -38.44 81.20
N GLY A 995 8.88 -39.56 81.80
CA GLY A 995 9.77 -40.65 82.24
C GLY A 995 9.43 -42.05 81.73
N THR A 996 8.17 -42.33 81.34
CA THR A 996 7.75 -43.66 80.86
C THR A 996 7.44 -43.68 79.37
N GLY A 997 7.28 -42.50 78.73
CA GLY A 997 6.83 -42.39 77.35
C GLY A 997 5.35 -42.69 77.15
N GLU A 998 4.63 -43.06 78.21
CA GLU A 998 3.22 -43.40 78.14
C GLU A 998 2.37 -42.14 77.92
N GLN A 999 1.55 -42.18 76.87
CA GLN A 999 0.66 -41.08 76.53
C GLN A 999 -0.74 -41.31 77.09
N LYS A 1000 -1.23 -40.30 77.82
CA LYS A 1000 -2.55 -40.26 78.43
C LYS A 1000 -3.42 -39.24 77.69
N VAL A 1001 -4.54 -39.71 77.15
CA VAL A 1001 -5.58 -38.89 76.54
C VAL A 1001 -6.68 -38.64 77.57
N THR A 1002 -6.86 -37.39 77.98
CA THR A 1002 -7.93 -36.99 78.89
C THR A 1002 -9.08 -36.38 78.10
N VAL A 1003 -10.27 -36.96 78.17
CA VAL A 1003 -11.45 -36.53 77.42
C VAL A 1003 -12.53 -36.09 78.38
N LYS A 1004 -12.88 -34.80 78.37
CA LYS A 1004 -13.94 -34.22 79.17
C LYS A 1004 -15.15 -33.90 78.31
N ILE A 1005 -16.28 -34.54 78.61
CA ILE A 1005 -17.56 -34.30 77.93
C ILE A 1005 -18.30 -33.21 78.70
N LEU A 1006 -18.41 -32.02 78.10
CA LEU A 1006 -19.02 -30.86 78.74
C LEU A 1006 -20.54 -30.89 78.59
N ALA A 1007 -21.03 -30.98 77.36
CA ALA A 1007 -22.45 -30.98 77.04
C ALA A 1007 -22.72 -31.60 75.66
N ALA A 1008 -23.95 -31.98 75.37
CA ALA A 1008 -24.45 -32.17 74.01
C ALA A 1008 -25.56 -31.14 73.72
N ASN A 1009 -25.74 -30.78 72.46
CA ASN A 1009 -26.66 -29.74 72.03
C ASN A 1009 -27.38 -30.12 70.72
N ASP A 1010 -28.58 -29.56 70.53
CA ASP A 1010 -29.45 -29.75 69.36
C ASP A 1010 -29.60 -31.22 68.93
N LEU A 1011 -29.81 -32.14 69.88
CA LEU A 1011 -29.93 -33.58 69.59
C LEU A 1011 -31.24 -33.89 68.87
N ARG A 1012 -31.23 -34.11 67.55
CA ARG A 1012 -32.45 -34.33 66.76
C ARG A 1012 -32.81 -35.82 66.73
N TRP A 1013 -33.55 -36.27 67.74
CA TRP A 1013 -33.97 -37.67 67.90
C TRP A 1013 -35.47 -37.82 68.13
N GLN A 1014 -36.11 -38.76 67.40
CA GLN A 1014 -37.52 -39.12 67.59
C GLN A 1014 -37.62 -40.46 68.32
N THR A 1015 -38.15 -40.45 69.55
CA THR A 1015 -38.34 -41.65 70.38
C THR A 1015 -39.75 -41.69 70.96
N SER A 1016 -40.32 -42.89 71.08
CA SER A 1016 -41.67 -43.09 71.63
C SER A 1016 -41.72 -43.15 73.16
N SER A 1017 -40.56 -43.17 73.82
CA SER A 1017 -40.38 -43.13 75.27
C SER A 1017 -39.65 -41.86 75.71
N VAL A 1018 -39.57 -41.58 77.01
CA VAL A 1018 -38.80 -40.44 77.53
C VAL A 1018 -37.33 -40.56 77.09
N PHE A 1019 -36.84 -39.60 76.31
CA PHE A 1019 -35.47 -39.53 75.82
C PHE A 1019 -34.46 -39.41 76.96
N LYS A 1020 -33.44 -40.28 77.02
CA LYS A 1020 -32.41 -40.33 78.07
C LYS A 1020 -31.00 -40.38 77.46
N PRO A 1021 -30.51 -39.29 76.86
CA PRO A 1021 -29.20 -39.29 76.22
C PRO A 1021 -28.03 -39.50 77.20
N PHE A 1022 -27.03 -40.25 76.75
CA PHE A 1022 -25.68 -40.32 77.29
C PHE A 1022 -24.65 -40.37 76.16
N VAL A 1023 -23.40 -40.00 76.43
CA VAL A 1023 -22.30 -40.01 75.45
C VAL A 1023 -21.34 -41.14 75.79
N GLU A 1024 -21.00 -41.93 74.78
CA GLU A 1024 -20.05 -43.02 74.84
C GLU A 1024 -18.83 -42.65 73.97
N VAL A 1025 -17.63 -42.74 74.53
CA VAL A 1025 -16.37 -42.39 73.89
C VAL A 1025 -15.56 -43.65 73.65
N HIS A 1026 -15.19 -43.88 72.38
CA HIS A 1026 -14.34 -44.98 71.93
C HIS A 1026 -12.98 -44.45 71.47
N LEU A 1027 -11.91 -45.15 71.81
CA LEU A 1027 -10.58 -44.93 71.27
C LEU A 1027 -10.30 -45.97 70.18
N VAL A 1028 -10.01 -45.52 68.96
CA VAL A 1028 -9.76 -46.35 67.77
C VAL A 1028 -8.34 -46.10 67.28
N GLY A 1029 -7.58 -47.16 67.00
CA GLY A 1029 -6.20 -47.08 66.52
C GLY A 1029 -5.41 -48.38 66.74
N PRO A 1030 -4.12 -48.40 66.34
CA PRO A 1030 -3.28 -49.60 66.39
C PRO A 1030 -2.95 -50.02 67.84
N HIS A 1031 -2.53 -51.27 68.06
CA HIS A 1031 -1.99 -51.73 69.37
C HIS A 1031 -2.90 -51.54 70.61
N LEU A 1032 -4.23 -51.68 70.44
CA LEU A 1032 -5.20 -51.52 71.54
C LEU A 1032 -5.64 -52.85 72.19
N SER A 1033 -5.12 -54.01 71.76
CA SER A 1033 -5.54 -55.38 72.16
C SER A 1033 -5.93 -55.50 73.63
N ASP A 1034 -5.07 -55.02 74.52
CA ASP A 1034 -5.15 -55.24 75.97
C ASP A 1034 -5.51 -53.98 76.78
N LYS A 1035 -6.03 -52.93 76.13
CA LYS A 1035 -6.32 -51.61 76.77
C LYS A 1035 -7.81 -51.32 76.85
N LYS A 1036 -8.22 -50.52 77.85
CA LYS A 1036 -9.60 -50.05 78.00
C LYS A 1036 -9.92 -48.98 76.94
N ARG A 1037 -10.81 -49.29 76.00
CA ARG A 1037 -11.07 -48.45 74.81
C ARG A 1037 -12.37 -47.66 74.86
N LYS A 1038 -13.21 -47.90 75.87
CA LYS A 1038 -14.59 -47.46 75.92
C LYS A 1038 -14.96 -46.86 77.28
N MET A 1039 -15.56 -45.68 77.30
CA MET A 1039 -16.11 -45.02 78.50
C MET A 1039 -17.43 -44.32 78.18
N ALA A 1040 -18.34 -44.19 79.15
CA ALA A 1040 -19.67 -43.59 78.93
C ALA A 1040 -20.09 -42.66 80.08
N THR A 1041 -20.82 -41.59 79.76
CA THR A 1041 -21.39 -40.65 80.75
C THR A 1041 -22.65 -41.22 81.40
N LYS A 1042 -23.10 -40.59 82.51
CA LYS A 1042 -24.43 -40.87 83.07
C LYS A 1042 -25.53 -40.31 82.16
N SER A 1043 -26.67 -41.00 82.08
CA SER A 1043 -27.81 -40.56 81.27
C SER A 1043 -28.59 -39.40 81.91
N LYS A 1044 -29.15 -38.52 81.06
CA LYS A 1044 -29.93 -37.34 81.49
C LYS A 1044 -31.35 -37.40 80.92
N PRO A 1045 -32.39 -37.68 81.73
CA PRO A 1045 -33.75 -37.85 81.22
C PRO A 1045 -34.40 -36.53 80.76
N GLY A 1046 -35.13 -36.60 79.64
CA GLY A 1046 -35.99 -35.53 79.10
C GLY A 1046 -35.25 -34.32 78.55
N ASN A 1047 -33.95 -34.40 78.24
CA ASN A 1047 -33.14 -33.26 77.84
C ASN A 1047 -32.47 -33.46 76.48
N TRP A 1048 -32.80 -32.61 75.50
CA TRP A 1048 -32.24 -32.60 74.14
C TRP A 1048 -30.93 -31.78 74.02
N ALA A 1049 -30.54 -31.09 75.10
CA ALA A 1049 -29.25 -30.41 75.25
C ALA A 1049 -28.63 -30.69 76.65
N PRO A 1050 -28.26 -31.96 76.94
CA PRO A 1050 -27.78 -32.38 78.25
C PRO A 1050 -26.38 -31.83 78.58
N LYS A 1051 -26.17 -31.39 79.83
CA LYS A 1051 -24.85 -31.06 80.38
C LYS A 1051 -24.34 -32.23 81.23
N PHE A 1052 -23.14 -32.74 80.93
CA PHE A 1052 -22.55 -33.91 81.60
C PHE A 1052 -21.43 -33.48 82.55
N ASN A 1053 -20.45 -32.73 82.04
CA ASN A 1053 -19.24 -32.30 82.76
C ASN A 1053 -18.48 -33.48 83.41
N GLU A 1054 -18.36 -34.60 82.68
CA GLU A 1054 -17.67 -35.83 83.11
C GLU A 1054 -16.32 -35.95 82.40
N THR A 1055 -15.30 -36.50 83.07
CA THR A 1055 -13.93 -36.63 82.53
C THR A 1055 -13.49 -38.09 82.49
N PHE A 1056 -12.90 -38.49 81.37
CA PHE A 1056 -12.46 -39.84 81.05
C PHE A 1056 -10.97 -39.84 80.73
N HIS A 1057 -10.30 -40.98 80.94
CA HIS A 1057 -8.88 -41.14 80.69
C HIS A 1057 -8.61 -42.42 79.88
N PHE A 1058 -7.91 -42.26 78.75
CA PHE A 1058 -7.42 -43.36 77.91
C PHE A 1058 -5.89 -43.35 77.86
N PHE A 1059 -5.29 -44.52 77.69
CA PHE A 1059 -3.83 -44.69 77.65
C PHE A 1059 -3.43 -45.35 76.33
N LEU A 1060 -2.49 -44.77 75.58
CA LEU A 1060 -2.09 -45.25 74.24
C LEU A 1060 -0.93 -46.26 74.26
N GLY A 1061 -0.22 -46.40 75.39
CA GLY A 1061 0.99 -47.24 75.53
C GLY A 1061 2.24 -46.62 74.86
N ASN A 1062 3.38 -47.33 74.92
CA ASN A 1062 4.68 -46.78 74.51
C ASN A 1062 4.97 -46.82 73.00
N GLU A 1063 4.25 -47.64 72.23
CA GLU A 1063 4.41 -47.78 70.76
C GLU A 1063 3.36 -46.98 69.96
N GLY A 1064 2.41 -46.35 70.67
CA GLY A 1064 1.31 -45.63 70.06
C GLY A 1064 1.65 -44.16 69.80
N GLU A 1065 1.93 -43.81 68.55
CA GLU A 1065 1.95 -42.41 68.12
C GLU A 1065 0.51 -41.88 68.04
N PRO A 1066 0.16 -40.81 68.78
CA PRO A 1066 -1.23 -40.32 68.92
C PRO A 1066 -1.84 -39.90 67.58
N GLU A 1067 -1.01 -39.57 66.60
CA GLU A 1067 -1.38 -39.23 65.22
C GLU A 1067 -2.15 -40.35 64.51
N HIS A 1068 -1.93 -41.60 64.91
CA HIS A 1068 -2.54 -42.80 64.33
C HIS A 1068 -3.77 -43.28 65.09
N TYR A 1069 -4.35 -42.43 65.95
CA TYR A 1069 -5.53 -42.75 66.74
C TYR A 1069 -6.64 -41.72 66.52
N GLU A 1070 -7.87 -42.14 66.74
CA GLU A 1070 -9.04 -41.28 66.71
C GLU A 1070 -9.99 -41.59 67.87
N LEU A 1071 -10.67 -40.54 68.34
CA LEU A 1071 -11.72 -40.63 69.35
C LEU A 1071 -13.07 -40.58 68.64
N MET A 1072 -13.89 -41.60 68.87
CA MET A 1072 -15.25 -41.67 68.34
C MET A 1072 -16.26 -41.43 69.46
N PHE A 1073 -17.12 -40.44 69.27
CA PHE A 1073 -18.17 -40.03 70.20
C PHE A 1073 -19.52 -40.52 69.70
N GLN A 1074 -20.20 -41.36 70.48
CA GLN A 1074 -21.52 -41.87 70.18
C GLN A 1074 -22.53 -41.35 71.20
N VAL A 1075 -23.56 -40.64 70.75
CA VAL A 1075 -24.68 -40.27 71.61
C VAL A 1075 -25.74 -41.36 71.53
N LYS A 1076 -26.19 -41.87 72.69
CA LYS A 1076 -27.17 -42.97 72.77
C LYS A 1076 -28.34 -42.62 73.68
N ASP A 1077 -29.54 -43.08 73.32
CA ASP A 1077 -30.76 -43.00 74.12
C ASP A 1077 -30.89 -44.24 75.02
N TYR A 1078 -30.77 -44.05 76.34
CA TYR A 1078 -30.79 -45.14 77.31
C TYR A 1078 -32.17 -45.81 77.42
N CYS A 1079 -32.21 -47.14 77.25
CA CYS A 1079 -33.45 -47.92 77.35
C CYS A 1079 -33.36 -48.99 78.45
N PHE A 1080 -34.27 -48.94 79.44
CA PHE A 1080 -34.22 -49.82 80.62
C PHE A 1080 -34.49 -51.32 80.31
N ALA A 1081 -35.05 -51.65 79.14
CA ALA A 1081 -35.46 -53.02 78.79
C ALA A 1081 -35.03 -53.46 77.38
N ARG A 1082 -34.21 -52.67 76.68
CA ARG A 1082 -33.67 -52.93 75.34
C ARG A 1082 -32.26 -52.38 75.27
N GLU A 1083 -31.51 -52.75 74.24
CA GLU A 1083 -30.23 -52.09 73.96
C GLU A 1083 -30.43 -50.59 73.65
N ASP A 1084 -29.45 -49.79 74.06
CA ASP A 1084 -29.44 -48.34 73.88
C ASP A 1084 -29.36 -47.97 72.40
N ARG A 1085 -30.13 -46.97 71.96
CA ARG A 1085 -30.21 -46.61 70.54
C ARG A 1085 -29.24 -45.49 70.19
N ILE A 1086 -28.45 -45.65 69.13
CA ILE A 1086 -27.53 -44.62 68.65
C ILE A 1086 -28.32 -43.47 68.03
N VAL A 1087 -28.11 -42.27 68.55
CA VAL A 1087 -28.68 -41.00 68.08
C VAL A 1087 -27.79 -40.39 67.00
N GLY A 1088 -26.48 -40.41 67.20
CA GLY A 1088 -25.50 -39.85 66.28
C GLY A 1088 -24.08 -40.20 66.67
N VAL A 1089 -23.17 -40.14 65.69
CA VAL A 1089 -21.75 -40.42 65.84
C VAL A 1089 -20.92 -39.26 65.29
N GLY A 1090 -19.86 -38.90 66.01
CA GLY A 1090 -18.85 -37.95 65.56
C GLY A 1090 -17.45 -38.50 65.83
N VAL A 1091 -16.47 -38.10 65.03
CA VAL A 1091 -15.07 -38.56 65.13
C VAL A 1091 -14.16 -37.35 65.29
N LEU A 1092 -13.13 -37.50 66.12
CA LEU A 1092 -12.04 -36.56 66.30
C LEU A 1092 -10.71 -37.31 66.17
N GLN A 1093 -9.95 -37.02 65.12
CA GLN A 1093 -8.60 -37.56 64.97
C GLN A 1093 -7.65 -36.93 65.96
N LEU A 1094 -6.89 -37.74 66.69
CA LEU A 1094 -5.95 -37.25 67.69
C LEU A 1094 -4.79 -36.51 67.03
N ALA A 1095 -4.46 -36.77 65.75
CA ALA A 1095 -3.54 -35.97 64.95
C ALA A 1095 -3.82 -34.46 65.04
N ASN A 1096 -5.09 -34.05 65.03
CA ASN A 1096 -5.50 -32.64 65.14
C ASN A 1096 -5.28 -32.05 66.55
N VAL A 1097 -5.08 -32.90 67.56
CA VAL A 1097 -4.88 -32.50 68.96
C VAL A 1097 -3.39 -32.49 69.32
N VAL A 1098 -2.56 -33.30 68.64
CA VAL A 1098 -1.11 -33.39 68.89
C VAL A 1098 -0.42 -32.03 68.80
N GLU A 1099 -0.76 -31.21 67.80
CA GLU A 1099 -0.12 -29.91 67.58
C GLU A 1099 -0.40 -28.88 68.69
N GLN A 1100 -1.56 -28.97 69.36
CA GLN A 1100 -2.02 -27.97 70.33
C GLN A 1100 -1.86 -28.43 71.79
N GLY A 1101 -1.64 -29.73 72.03
CA GLY A 1101 -1.53 -30.35 73.36
C GLY A 1101 -2.84 -30.43 74.15
N SER A 1102 -3.79 -29.53 73.91
CA SER A 1102 -5.14 -29.49 74.47
C SER A 1102 -6.08 -28.85 73.46
N CYS A 1103 -7.26 -29.43 73.25
CA CYS A 1103 -8.27 -28.91 72.34
C CYS A 1103 -9.67 -28.93 72.96
N ALA A 1104 -10.38 -27.80 72.95
CA ALA A 1104 -11.80 -27.72 73.31
C ALA A 1104 -12.62 -27.37 72.06
N MET A 1105 -13.55 -28.25 71.69
CA MET A 1105 -14.33 -28.09 70.46
C MET A 1105 -15.73 -28.71 70.55
N TRP A 1106 -16.58 -28.36 69.58
CA TRP A 1106 -17.84 -29.04 69.33
C TRP A 1106 -17.64 -30.09 68.24
N VAL A 1107 -17.80 -31.35 68.60
CA VAL A 1107 -17.79 -32.47 67.65
C VAL A 1107 -19.19 -32.62 67.09
N GLN A 1108 -19.34 -32.39 65.78
CA GLN A 1108 -20.61 -32.54 65.09
C GLN A 1108 -21.00 -34.03 65.01
N LEU A 1109 -22.28 -34.33 65.21
CA LEU A 1109 -22.83 -35.68 65.14
C LEU A 1109 -23.59 -35.86 63.82
N GLY A 1110 -23.22 -36.91 63.08
CA GLY A 1110 -23.94 -37.37 61.90
C GLY A 1110 -24.70 -38.67 62.18
N GLN A 1111 -25.69 -38.99 61.32
CA GLN A 1111 -26.26 -40.34 61.24
C GLN A 1111 -25.30 -41.35 60.58
N ARG A 1112 -24.31 -40.86 59.82
CA ARG A 1112 -23.34 -41.64 59.03
C ARG A 1112 -21.94 -41.00 59.12
N LEU A 1113 -20.90 -41.82 59.00
CA LEU A 1113 -19.52 -41.39 58.84
C LEU A 1113 -19.12 -41.42 57.36
N HIS A 1114 -18.38 -40.42 56.89
CA HIS A 1114 -17.82 -40.41 55.54
C HIS A 1114 -16.56 -41.28 55.47
N ILE A 1115 -16.52 -42.26 54.56
CA ILE A 1115 -15.35 -43.11 54.30
C ILE A 1115 -15.05 -43.01 52.81
N ASP A 1116 -13.81 -42.68 52.45
CA ASP A 1116 -13.40 -42.56 51.04
C ASP A 1116 -13.16 -43.92 50.36
N GLU A 1117 -12.93 -43.92 49.05
CA GLU A 1117 -12.74 -45.15 48.26
C GLU A 1117 -11.52 -45.97 48.73
N THR A 1118 -10.46 -45.30 49.19
CA THR A 1118 -9.27 -45.94 49.76
C THR A 1118 -9.59 -46.64 51.07
N GLY A 1119 -10.35 -45.98 51.95
CA GLY A 1119 -10.83 -46.52 53.22
C GLY A 1119 -11.74 -47.72 53.01
N LEU A 1120 -12.61 -47.69 51.99
CA LEU A 1120 -13.44 -48.83 51.61
C LEU A 1120 -12.60 -50.02 51.09
N ILE A 1121 -11.56 -49.78 50.28
CA ILE A 1121 -10.65 -50.83 49.81
C ILE A 1121 -9.88 -51.44 50.99
N LEU A 1122 -9.35 -50.61 51.88
CA LEU A 1122 -8.62 -51.05 53.08
C LEU A 1122 -9.52 -51.87 54.03
N LEU A 1123 -10.75 -51.41 54.28
CA LEU A 1123 -11.73 -52.16 55.09
C LEU A 1123 -12.09 -53.51 54.45
N ARG A 1124 -12.23 -53.56 53.11
CA ARG A 1124 -12.46 -54.83 52.38
C ARG A 1124 -11.29 -55.79 52.56
N ILE A 1125 -10.06 -55.33 52.41
CA ILE A 1125 -8.85 -56.15 52.59
C ILE A 1125 -8.70 -56.61 54.06
N LEU A 1126 -8.94 -55.72 55.03
CA LEU A 1126 -8.90 -56.03 56.46
C LEU A 1126 -9.95 -57.08 56.84
N SER A 1127 -11.16 -57.03 56.25
CA SER A 1127 -12.23 -57.98 56.53
C SER A 1127 -11.94 -59.43 56.10
N GLN A 1128 -10.92 -59.64 55.28
CA GLN A 1128 -10.57 -60.95 54.70
C GLN A 1128 -9.38 -61.64 55.38
N ARG A 1129 -8.78 -61.06 56.43
CA ARG A 1129 -7.62 -61.64 57.15
C ARG A 1129 -8.06 -62.59 58.27
N GLN A 1130 -7.53 -63.82 58.31
CA GLN A 1130 -7.97 -64.90 59.24
C GLN A 1130 -6.92 -65.35 60.31
N THR A 1131 -5.73 -64.75 60.41
CA THR A 1131 -4.63 -65.21 61.32
C THR A 1131 -4.62 -64.50 62.70
N ASP A 1132 -4.28 -65.24 63.77
CA ASP A 1132 -4.39 -64.97 65.24
C ASP A 1132 -4.10 -63.56 65.82
N GLU A 1133 -3.57 -62.61 65.05
CA GLU A 1133 -3.62 -61.17 65.37
C GLU A 1133 -5.05 -60.57 65.23
N VAL A 1134 -6.03 -61.45 64.96
CA VAL A 1134 -7.46 -61.18 64.71
C VAL A 1134 -8.11 -60.32 65.79
N TRP A 1135 -7.70 -60.35 67.06
CA TRP A 1135 -8.38 -59.55 68.09
C TRP A 1135 -8.34 -58.05 67.78
N CYS A 1136 -7.19 -57.53 67.32
CA CYS A 1136 -7.06 -56.11 66.98
C CYS A 1136 -7.95 -55.75 65.77
N CYS A 1137 -7.92 -56.59 64.73
CA CYS A 1137 -8.71 -56.42 63.50
C CYS A 1137 -10.21 -56.59 63.75
N ARG A 1138 -10.60 -57.60 64.54
CA ARG A 1138 -11.99 -57.92 64.88
C ARG A 1138 -12.56 -56.84 65.76
N PHE A 1139 -11.83 -56.24 66.71
CA PHE A 1139 -12.28 -55.09 67.51
C PHE A 1139 -12.26 -53.76 66.74
N PHE A 1140 -11.25 -53.47 65.93
CA PHE A 1140 -11.23 -52.31 65.03
C PHE A 1140 -12.39 -52.36 64.04
N LEU A 1141 -12.60 -53.55 63.46
CA LEU A 1141 -13.82 -53.86 62.76
C LEU A 1141 -14.96 -53.71 63.73
N THR A 1142 -15.11 -54.36 64.90
CA THR A 1142 -16.28 -54.27 65.81
C THR A 1142 -16.63 -52.84 66.26
N ASP A 1143 -15.69 -51.93 66.47
CA ASP A 1143 -15.97 -50.54 66.83
C ASP A 1143 -16.55 -49.77 65.62
N ILE A 1144 -16.07 -50.06 64.40
CA ILE A 1144 -16.61 -49.56 63.12
C ILE A 1144 -17.80 -50.41 62.60
N TYR A 1145 -17.88 -51.69 62.97
CA TYR A 1145 -18.87 -52.72 62.64
C TYR A 1145 -20.03 -52.60 63.58
N SER A 1146 -19.88 -52.03 64.78
CA SER A 1146 -21.02 -51.66 65.63
C SER A 1146 -21.82 -50.54 64.97
N LEU A 1147 -21.19 -49.70 64.13
CA LEU A 1147 -21.94 -48.82 63.24
C LEU A 1147 -22.64 -49.57 62.07
N ILE A 1148 -22.13 -50.73 61.65
CA ILE A 1148 -22.65 -51.52 60.50
C ILE A 1148 -23.64 -52.63 60.93
N TYR A 1149 -23.48 -53.21 62.12
CA TYR A 1149 -24.15 -54.42 62.65
C TYR A 1149 -25.23 -54.09 63.69
N PHE A 1150 -25.23 -52.89 64.30
CA PHE A 1150 -26.27 -52.50 65.26
C PHE A 1150 -27.55 -51.95 64.61
N CYS A 1151 -27.63 -51.95 63.27
CA CYS A 1151 -28.87 -51.70 62.53
C CYS A 1151 -29.56 -52.98 62.02
N LEU A 1152 -29.18 -54.16 62.55
CA LEU A 1152 -29.51 -55.47 61.97
C LEU A 1152 -30.41 -56.42 62.80
N LYS A 1153 -30.74 -56.20 64.08
CA LYS A 1153 -31.66 -57.13 64.81
C LYS A 1153 -32.64 -56.45 65.78
N GLY A 1154 -33.93 -56.59 65.49
CA GLY A 1154 -34.92 -56.80 66.55
C GLY A 1154 -35.02 -58.31 66.79
N VAL A 1155 -34.70 -58.77 68.01
CA VAL A 1155 -34.80 -60.13 68.62
C VAL A 1155 -33.43 -60.57 69.23
N PRO A 1156 -33.40 -61.12 70.47
CA PRO A 1156 -32.29 -60.97 71.42
C PRO A 1156 -31.25 -62.11 71.39
N SER A 1157 -30.02 -61.83 71.84
CA SER A 1157 -29.05 -62.86 72.24
C SER A 1157 -28.59 -62.64 73.68
N LYS A 1158 -28.86 -63.62 74.54
CA LYS A 1158 -28.23 -63.79 75.86
C LYS A 1158 -26.75 -64.10 75.67
N SER A 1159 -25.87 -63.28 76.21
CA SER A 1159 -24.54 -63.68 76.69
C SER A 1159 -23.87 -62.49 77.35
N ASP A 1160 -23.89 -62.47 78.69
CA ASP A 1160 -22.76 -62.10 79.56
C ASP A 1160 -23.26 -62.16 81.02
N GLU A 1161 -23.55 -63.37 81.50
CA GLU A 1161 -23.37 -63.74 82.90
C GLU A 1161 -22.00 -64.40 83.00
N HIS A 1162 -21.01 -63.65 83.49
CA HIS A 1162 -19.99 -64.05 84.49
C HIS A 1162 -18.78 -63.10 84.44
N PHE A 1163 -18.87 -62.05 85.26
CA PHE A 1163 -17.92 -61.88 86.36
C PHE A 1163 -18.55 -62.49 87.62
#